data_AF-A0A1X1VV88-F1
#
_entry.id   AF-A0A1X1VV88-F1
#
_cell.length_a   1.000
_cell.length_b   1.000
_cell.length_c   1.000
_cell.angle_alpha   90.00
_cell.angle_beta   90.00
_cell.angle_gamma   90.00
#
_symmetry.space_group_name_H-M   'P 1'
#
loop_
_entity.id
_entity.type
_entity.pdbx_description
1 polymer ?
#
loop_
_entity_poly.entity_id
_entity_poly.type
_entity_poly.pdbx_seq_one_letter_code
_entity_poly.pdbx_strand_id
1 'polypeptide(L)'
;MALHPDAADTADDEMVTLVEETQKISTSTELQAFDPSMPVEIESSLPYPSTSSSRNPFPPIADYAFLSDWETTCLISPAGSVEWLCVPRPDSPSVFGAILDRSAGHFRLGPYGVSVPSARRYLPGSLIMETTWQTHTGWLIVRDALVMGPWHDIERRSRTHRRTPMDWDAEHILLRTVRCVSGTVELMMSCEPAFDYHRLGATWEYSSNAYGEAIARATKQPDAHPTLRLTTNLRIGLEGREARARTRMKEGDDVFVALSWTKHPPPQTYQEAADKMWQTTECWRQWINIGNFPDHPWRAYLQRSALTLKGLTYSPTGALLAAATTSLPETPQGERNWDYRYSWIRDSTFALWGLYTLGLDREADDFFAFIADVSGANSNERHPLQVMYGVGGERSLVEEELNHLSGYDHARPVRIGNGAYDQVQHDIWGSVLDSFYLHAKSREQVPETLWPVLKKQVEEAIKHWREPDRGIWEVRGEPQHFTSSKVMCWVALDRGAKLADKQGELSYAQQWREIADEIKADILEHGVDSRGVFTQRYGSDALDASLLLVVLTRFLPPDDPRVRATVLAIADELTEEGLVLRYRVHETDDGLSGEEGTFTICSFWLVSALVEIGEVARAKRLCERLLAYASPLHLYAEEIEPRTGRHLGNFPQAFTHLALINAVVHVIRAEEEADGSGTFQPANAPV
;
A
#
# COMPACT_ATOMS: atom_id res chain seq x y z
N MET A 1 -19.69 -51.46 43.01
CA MET A 1 -18.70 -52.03 43.94
C MET A 1 -17.74 -50.91 44.32
N ALA A 2 -17.93 -50.32 45.52
CA ALA A 2 -16.98 -49.59 46.40
C ALA A 2 -16.11 -48.43 45.77
N LEU A 3 -15.87 -47.22 46.31
CA LEU A 3 -15.78 -46.62 47.66
C LEU A 3 -15.90 -45.06 47.59
N HIS A 4 -16.72 -44.46 48.48
CA HIS A 4 -16.55 -43.32 49.44
C HIS A 4 -15.48 -42.15 49.30
N PRO A 5 -15.59 -41.00 50.05
CA PRO A 5 -15.95 -39.64 49.56
C PRO A 5 -15.02 -38.46 49.99
N ASP A 6 -15.52 -37.22 49.77
CA ASP A 6 -15.25 -35.90 50.41
C ASP A 6 -13.96 -35.09 50.13
N ALA A 7 -14.16 -33.85 49.66
CA ALA A 7 -13.64 -32.61 50.30
C ALA A 7 -14.12 -31.35 49.52
N ALA A 8 -14.88 -30.49 50.20
CA ALA A 8 -15.16 -29.12 49.80
C ALA A 8 -14.74 -28.23 50.97
N ASP A 9 -13.74 -27.36 50.79
CA ASP A 9 -13.56 -26.16 51.61
C ASP A 9 -12.51 -25.21 51.01
N THR A 10 -12.58 -23.95 51.44
CA THR A 10 -11.64 -22.82 51.26
C THR A 10 -11.61 -22.08 49.92
N ALA A 11 -12.54 -21.14 49.77
CA ALA A 11 -12.38 -19.90 49.01
C ALA A 11 -12.54 -18.73 50.01
N ASP A 12 -11.48 -18.41 50.73
CA ASP A 12 -11.38 -17.27 51.66
C ASP A 12 -9.89 -17.10 52.00
N ASP A 13 -9.09 -16.48 51.12
CA ASP A 13 -7.74 -16.02 51.51
C ASP A 13 -7.06 -14.93 50.63
N GLU A 14 -7.73 -14.30 49.66
CA GLU A 14 -7.10 -13.24 48.85
C GLU A 14 -7.72 -11.83 49.00
N MET A 15 -8.66 -11.64 49.93
CA MET A 15 -9.31 -10.32 50.17
C MET A 15 -8.91 -9.62 51.49
N VAL A 16 -7.93 -10.16 52.24
CA VAL A 16 -7.59 -9.65 53.60
C VAL A 16 -6.27 -8.83 53.65
N THR A 17 -5.51 -8.72 52.57
CA THR A 17 -4.18 -8.06 52.57
C THR A 17 -4.14 -6.61 52.06
N LEU A 18 -5.27 -5.95 51.81
CA LEU A 18 -5.31 -4.56 51.29
C LEU A 18 -6.02 -3.54 52.19
N VAL A 19 -6.50 -3.94 53.37
CA VAL A 19 -7.32 -3.08 54.26
C VAL A 19 -6.55 -2.58 55.50
N GLU A 20 -5.35 -3.08 55.79
CA GLU A 20 -4.60 -2.73 57.01
C GLU A 20 -3.50 -1.66 56.87
N GLU A 21 -3.17 -1.19 55.65
CA GLU A 21 -2.15 -0.13 55.47
C GLU A 21 -2.70 1.29 55.34
N THR A 22 -4.03 1.47 55.21
CA THR A 22 -4.65 2.81 55.05
C THR A 22 -5.04 3.48 56.38
N GLN A 23 -4.69 2.89 57.53
CA GLN A 23 -5.15 3.34 58.86
C GLN A 23 -4.05 3.81 59.82
N LYS A 24 -2.86 4.13 59.32
CA LYS A 24 -1.80 4.81 60.08
C LYS A 24 -1.28 6.00 59.27
N ILE A 25 -1.85 7.17 59.51
CA ILE A 25 -1.28 8.54 59.44
C ILE A 25 -2.50 9.50 59.46
N SER A 26 -3.11 9.63 60.64
CA SER A 26 -4.08 10.71 60.91
C SER A 26 -4.15 10.88 62.42
N THR A 27 -3.22 11.66 62.99
CA THR A 27 -3.35 12.35 64.29
C THR A 27 -2.04 13.11 64.60
N SER A 28 -2.00 14.41 64.29
CA SER A 28 -1.31 15.43 65.09
C SER A 28 -1.59 16.82 64.49
N THR A 29 -2.60 17.51 65.02
CA THR A 29 -2.93 18.90 64.68
C THR A 29 -2.66 19.74 65.92
N GLU A 30 -1.56 20.49 65.94
CA GLU A 30 -1.37 21.61 66.86
C GLU A 30 -1.67 22.91 66.10
N LEU A 31 -2.64 23.66 66.60
CA LEU A 31 -3.07 24.97 66.09
C LEU A 31 -2.12 26.06 66.64
N GLN A 32 -1.37 26.73 65.78
CA GLN A 32 -0.76 28.03 66.08
C GLN A 32 -1.55 29.16 65.41
N ALA A 33 -1.76 30.24 66.17
CA ALA A 33 -2.55 31.41 65.81
C ALA A 33 -1.90 32.25 64.69
N PHE A 34 -2.72 32.75 63.77
CA PHE A 34 -2.31 33.51 62.58
C PHE A 34 -2.14 35.02 62.91
N ASP A 35 -0.97 35.59 62.60
CA ASP A 35 -0.66 37.03 62.68
C ASP A 35 -1.06 37.71 61.36
N PRO A 36 -1.92 38.75 61.34
CA PRO A 36 -2.43 39.34 60.11
C PRO A 36 -1.47 40.30 59.37
N SER A 37 -0.18 40.38 59.73
CA SER A 37 0.73 41.41 59.21
C SER A 37 1.86 40.97 58.28
N MET A 38 1.85 39.72 57.77
CA MET A 38 2.85 39.22 56.80
C MET A 38 2.34 39.25 55.34
N PRO A 39 3.12 39.76 54.36
CA PRO A 39 2.76 39.69 52.94
C PRO A 39 2.94 38.26 52.41
N VAL A 40 1.90 37.73 51.76
CA VAL A 40 1.93 36.43 51.07
C VAL A 40 2.69 36.57 49.75
N GLU A 41 3.90 36.02 49.69
CA GLU A 41 4.59 35.79 48.42
C GLU A 41 3.91 34.63 47.69
N ILE A 42 3.45 34.90 46.46
CA ILE A 42 2.89 33.87 45.58
C ILE A 42 4.08 33.07 45.03
N GLU A 43 4.40 31.96 45.69
CA GLU A 43 5.30 30.96 45.12
C GLU A 43 4.66 30.34 43.87
N SER A 44 5.49 30.27 42.83
CA SER A 44 5.23 29.75 41.51
C SER A 44 4.44 28.43 41.52
N SER A 45 3.41 28.38 40.67
CA SER A 45 2.64 27.19 40.33
C SER A 45 3.53 25.95 40.18
N LEU A 46 3.24 24.92 40.98
CA LEU A 46 3.80 23.58 40.84
C LEU A 46 3.63 23.10 39.39
N PRO A 47 4.70 22.68 38.69
CA PRO A 47 4.56 22.12 37.36
C PRO A 47 3.77 20.81 37.46
N TYR A 48 2.66 20.74 36.71
CA TYR A 48 2.01 19.48 36.41
C TYR A 48 3.06 18.48 35.90
N PRO A 49 3.06 17.22 36.37
CA PRO A 49 4.00 16.24 35.86
C PRO A 49 3.77 16.10 34.35
N SER A 50 4.76 16.54 33.58
CA SER A 50 4.84 16.30 32.15
C SER A 50 4.96 14.79 31.97
N THR A 51 3.85 14.13 31.66
CA THR A 51 3.86 12.81 31.04
C THR A 51 4.34 12.96 29.60
N SER A 52 5.58 13.43 29.41
CA SER A 52 6.28 13.37 28.14
C SER A 52 7.12 12.09 28.14
N SER A 53 6.46 10.94 28.04
CA SER A 53 6.99 9.96 27.11
C SER A 53 7.01 10.70 25.77
N SER A 54 8.18 10.93 25.17
CA SER A 54 8.28 11.59 23.87
C SER A 54 7.45 10.82 22.86
N ARG A 55 6.18 11.22 22.66
CA ARG A 55 5.33 10.65 21.63
C ARG A 55 5.93 11.11 20.30
N ASN A 56 6.27 10.14 19.46
CA ASN A 56 6.66 10.40 18.08
C ASN A 56 5.64 11.40 17.48
N PRO A 57 6.10 12.52 16.90
CA PRO A 57 5.19 13.54 16.34
C PRO A 57 4.43 13.04 15.10
N PHE A 58 4.82 11.90 14.53
CA PHE A 58 4.15 11.24 13.43
C PHE A 58 3.19 10.14 13.93
N PRO A 59 1.96 10.09 13.40
CA PRO A 59 1.10 8.92 13.53
C PRO A 59 1.79 7.66 12.98
N PRO A 60 1.58 6.47 13.57
CA PRO A 60 2.02 5.21 12.99
C PRO A 60 1.57 5.06 11.53
N ILE A 61 2.43 4.50 10.67
CA ILE A 61 2.15 4.31 9.23
C ILE A 61 0.84 3.51 9.01
N ALA A 62 0.62 2.45 9.79
CA ALA A 62 -0.59 1.62 9.74
C ALA A 62 -1.88 2.43 9.98
N ASP A 63 -1.80 3.54 10.71
CA ASP A 63 -2.98 4.29 11.12
C ASP A 63 -3.50 5.25 10.03
N TYR A 64 -2.81 5.40 8.90
CA TYR A 64 -3.31 6.23 7.81
C TYR A 64 -4.46 5.56 7.04
N ALA A 65 -5.49 6.34 6.72
CA ALA A 65 -6.50 5.94 5.76
C ALA A 65 -6.07 6.35 4.35
N PHE A 66 -6.24 5.46 3.38
CA PHE A 66 -5.98 5.65 1.96
C PHE A 66 -7.27 5.98 1.18
N LEU A 67 -7.22 7.02 0.35
CA LEU A 67 -8.27 7.37 -0.61
C LEU A 67 -7.68 7.41 -2.03
N SER A 68 -8.53 7.17 -3.02
CA SER A 68 -8.18 7.29 -4.45
C SER A 68 -9.41 7.71 -5.27
N ASP A 69 -9.18 8.46 -6.35
CA ASP A 69 -10.11 8.68 -7.47
C ASP A 69 -9.59 8.04 -8.77
N TRP A 70 -8.67 7.09 -8.66
CA TRP A 70 -7.92 6.46 -9.78
C TRP A 70 -6.99 7.39 -10.56
N GLU A 71 -6.98 8.70 -10.31
CA GLU A 71 -6.03 9.65 -10.90
C GLU A 71 -5.10 10.29 -9.86
N THR A 72 -5.44 10.24 -8.58
CA THR A 72 -4.69 10.78 -7.45
C THR A 72 -4.95 9.93 -6.20
N THR A 73 -4.02 10.00 -5.25
CA THR A 73 -4.12 9.31 -3.96
C THR A 73 -3.96 10.29 -2.81
N CYS A 74 -4.54 9.94 -1.65
CA CYS A 74 -4.54 10.77 -0.45
C CYS A 74 -4.40 9.91 0.80
N LEU A 75 -3.60 10.36 1.78
CA LEU A 75 -3.53 9.74 3.11
C LEU A 75 -4.04 10.67 4.22
N ILE A 76 -4.91 10.13 5.07
CA ILE A 76 -5.55 10.83 6.18
C ILE A 76 -5.12 10.20 7.50
N SER A 77 -4.51 11.00 8.38
CA SER A 77 -4.13 10.58 9.72
C SER A 77 -5.36 10.35 10.62
N PRO A 78 -5.24 9.60 11.72
CA PRO A 78 -6.31 9.44 12.71
C PRO A 78 -6.87 10.75 13.23
N ALA A 79 -6.03 11.79 13.25
CA ALA A 79 -6.38 13.12 13.71
C ALA A 79 -7.32 13.86 12.75
N GLY A 80 -7.73 13.26 11.63
CA GLY A 80 -8.57 13.91 10.61
C GLY A 80 -7.79 14.90 9.74
N SER A 81 -6.47 14.74 9.64
CA SER A 81 -5.62 15.56 8.80
C SER A 81 -5.21 14.81 7.55
N VAL A 82 -5.38 15.41 6.38
CA VAL A 82 -4.71 14.96 5.16
C VAL A 82 -3.24 15.37 5.29
N GLU A 83 -2.36 14.38 5.18
CA GLU A 83 -0.91 14.56 5.39
C GLU A 83 -0.07 14.08 4.21
N TRP A 84 -0.71 13.45 3.23
CA TRP A 84 -0.15 13.13 1.93
C TRP A 84 -1.17 13.41 0.83
N LEU A 85 -0.81 14.25 -0.13
CA LEU A 85 -1.57 14.49 -1.36
C LEU A 85 -0.62 15.06 -2.41
N CYS A 86 -0.59 14.42 -3.58
CA CYS A 86 0.13 14.88 -4.76
C CYS A 86 -0.90 15.21 -5.85
N VAL A 87 -0.74 16.36 -6.51
CA VAL A 87 -1.67 16.80 -7.56
C VAL A 87 -0.89 17.37 -8.74
N PRO A 88 -1.37 17.18 -9.98
CA PRO A 88 -2.62 16.51 -10.36
C PRO A 88 -2.52 14.98 -10.48
N ARG A 89 -1.34 14.38 -10.34
CA ARG A 89 -1.11 12.92 -10.40
C ARG A 89 -0.47 12.40 -9.11
N PRO A 90 -0.57 11.10 -8.80
CA PRO A 90 0.10 10.51 -7.64
C PRO A 90 1.62 10.71 -7.62
N ASP A 91 2.26 10.72 -8.79
CA ASP A 91 3.70 10.91 -8.97
C ASP A 91 4.12 12.39 -9.07
N SER A 92 3.17 13.33 -8.98
CA SER A 92 3.46 14.77 -8.98
C SER A 92 4.10 15.23 -7.66
N PRO A 93 4.69 16.44 -7.61
CA PRO A 93 5.14 17.01 -6.36
C PRO A 93 4.01 17.17 -5.33
N SER A 94 4.30 16.89 -4.06
CA SER A 94 3.28 16.95 -3.02
C SER A 94 2.83 18.38 -2.73
N VAL A 95 1.55 18.54 -2.38
CA VAL A 95 0.97 19.76 -1.81
C VAL A 95 0.68 19.61 -0.32
N PHE A 96 0.50 18.36 0.14
CA PHE A 96 0.53 17.98 1.54
C PHE A 96 1.54 16.86 1.70
N GLY A 97 2.51 17.07 2.58
CA GLY A 97 3.65 16.20 2.84
C GLY A 97 3.97 16.07 4.33
N ALA A 98 3.02 16.39 5.21
CA ALA A 98 3.16 16.28 6.66
C ALA A 98 3.58 14.89 7.17
N ILE A 99 3.41 13.84 6.36
CA ILE A 99 3.94 12.51 6.64
C ILE A 99 5.48 12.45 6.58
N LEU A 100 6.12 13.29 5.76
CA LEU A 100 7.59 13.36 5.62
C LEU A 100 8.22 14.44 6.48
N ASP A 101 7.49 15.52 6.76
CA ASP A 101 7.91 16.58 7.66
C ASP A 101 6.68 17.32 8.17
N ARG A 102 6.51 17.48 9.48
CA ARG A 102 5.30 18.11 10.05
C ARG A 102 5.05 19.54 9.56
N SER A 103 6.03 20.25 9.02
CA SER A 103 5.85 21.58 8.41
C SER A 103 5.45 21.56 6.94
N ALA A 104 5.56 20.41 6.27
CA ALA A 104 5.35 20.22 4.83
C ALA A 104 3.87 20.15 4.42
N GLY A 105 3.04 20.97 5.06
CA GLY A 105 1.65 21.19 4.69
C GLY A 105 0.70 20.07 5.07
N HIS A 106 -0.50 20.47 5.48
CA HIS A 106 -1.54 19.56 5.95
C HIS A 106 -2.94 20.15 5.76
N PHE A 107 -3.97 19.31 5.84
CA PHE A 107 -5.36 19.76 5.82
C PHE A 107 -6.22 19.02 6.85
N ARG A 108 -6.44 19.65 8.00
CA ARG A 108 -7.22 19.15 9.14
C ARG A 108 -8.68 19.60 9.08
N LEU A 109 -9.58 18.65 9.33
CA LEU A 109 -11.01 18.90 9.60
C LEU A 109 -11.48 17.98 10.71
N GLY A 110 -12.02 18.55 11.78
CA GLY A 110 -12.46 17.77 12.94
C GLY A 110 -12.78 18.64 14.14
N PRO A 111 -13.19 18.03 15.26
CA PRO A 111 -13.49 18.76 16.49
C PRO A 111 -12.27 19.54 17.00
N TYR A 112 -12.53 20.71 17.58
CA TYR A 112 -11.55 21.48 18.32
C TYR A 112 -11.13 20.73 19.59
N GLY A 113 -9.83 20.72 19.89
CA GLY A 113 -9.30 20.15 21.14
C GLY A 113 -9.31 18.62 21.24
N VAL A 114 -9.75 17.89 20.19
CA VAL A 114 -9.78 16.43 20.17
C VAL A 114 -9.03 15.92 18.94
N SER A 115 -8.03 15.06 19.14
CA SER A 115 -7.20 14.46 18.08
C SER A 115 -7.35 12.95 17.94
N VAL A 116 -8.01 12.30 18.91
CA VAL A 116 -8.25 10.85 18.90
C VAL A 116 -9.73 10.61 18.59
N PRO A 117 -10.06 9.95 17.46
CA PRO A 117 -11.44 9.64 17.12
C PRO A 117 -11.96 8.44 17.93
N SER A 118 -13.28 8.34 18.06
CA SER A 118 -13.94 7.22 18.74
C SER A 118 -14.01 5.97 17.85
N ALA A 119 -14.19 6.16 16.53
CA ALA A 119 -14.20 5.07 15.57
C ALA A 119 -13.78 5.55 14.18
N ARG A 120 -13.24 4.63 13.38
CA ARG A 120 -12.78 4.85 12.02
C ARG A 120 -13.11 3.63 11.19
N ARG A 121 -13.69 3.82 10.00
CA ARG A 121 -13.98 2.73 9.07
C ARG A 121 -14.11 3.25 7.65
N TYR A 122 -13.87 2.38 6.68
CA TYR A 122 -14.39 2.62 5.34
C TYR A 122 -15.88 2.29 5.27
N LEU A 123 -16.64 3.04 4.46
CA LEU A 123 -17.98 2.61 4.11
C LEU A 123 -17.90 1.27 3.34
N PRO A 124 -18.79 0.30 3.61
CA PRO A 124 -18.74 -1.00 2.96
C PRO A 124 -18.78 -0.91 1.44
N GLY A 125 -17.83 -1.59 0.79
CA GLY A 125 -17.69 -1.62 -0.67
C GLY A 125 -17.10 -0.35 -1.29
N SER A 126 -16.45 0.53 -0.52
CA SER A 126 -15.82 1.74 -1.08
C SER A 126 -14.48 2.14 -0.45
N LEU A 127 -13.84 3.13 -1.08
CA LEU A 127 -12.72 3.92 -0.53
C LEU A 127 -13.20 5.25 0.05
N ILE A 128 -14.34 5.27 0.74
CA ILE A 128 -14.82 6.44 1.48
C ILE A 128 -14.56 6.23 2.95
N MET A 129 -13.79 7.13 3.55
CA MET A 129 -13.43 7.06 4.97
C MET A 129 -14.49 7.74 5.81
N GLU A 130 -14.98 7.07 6.85
CA GLU A 130 -15.87 7.63 7.88
C GLU A 130 -15.13 7.64 9.23
N THR A 131 -15.02 8.83 9.82
CA THR A 131 -14.42 9.04 11.13
C THR A 131 -15.48 9.57 12.10
N THR A 132 -15.71 8.84 13.17
CA THR A 132 -16.62 9.22 14.25
C THR A 132 -15.84 9.84 15.39
N TRP A 133 -16.26 11.02 15.81
CA TRP A 133 -15.66 11.80 16.88
C TRP A 133 -16.60 11.90 18.07
N GLN A 134 -16.09 11.55 19.24
CA GLN A 134 -16.74 11.83 20.51
C GLN A 134 -16.07 13.02 21.17
N THR A 135 -16.86 14.01 21.54
CA THR A 135 -16.41 15.14 22.37
C THR A 135 -17.18 15.15 23.67
N HIS A 136 -16.79 16.02 24.61
CA HIS A 136 -17.49 16.14 25.88
C HIS A 136 -18.93 16.68 25.74
N THR A 137 -19.27 17.34 24.63
CA THR A 137 -20.59 17.97 24.40
C THR A 137 -21.39 17.39 23.25
N GLY A 138 -20.84 16.45 22.47
CA GLY A 138 -21.54 15.90 21.33
C GLY A 138 -20.69 15.00 20.44
N TRP A 139 -21.29 14.59 19.33
CA TRP A 139 -20.74 13.65 18.37
C TRP A 139 -20.73 14.22 16.96
N LEU A 140 -19.61 14.04 16.25
CA LEU A 140 -19.48 14.38 14.84
C LEU A 140 -19.16 13.12 14.02
N ILE A 141 -19.70 13.06 12.81
CA ILE A 141 -19.25 12.13 11.78
C ILE A 141 -18.63 12.95 10.66
N VAL A 142 -17.39 12.64 10.30
CA VAL A 142 -16.69 13.19 9.14
C VAL A 142 -16.57 12.10 8.08
N ARG A 143 -16.91 12.41 6.83
CA ARG A 143 -16.68 11.52 5.69
C ARG A 143 -15.76 12.18 4.68
N ASP A 144 -14.72 11.46 4.28
CA ASP A 144 -13.69 11.93 3.35
C ASP A 144 -13.65 11.05 2.10
N ALA A 145 -13.59 11.67 0.92
CA ALA A 145 -13.50 10.99 -0.36
C ALA A 145 -12.70 11.81 -1.37
N LEU A 146 -11.95 11.13 -2.23
CA LEU A 146 -11.59 11.66 -3.54
C LEU A 146 -12.76 11.33 -4.49
N VAL A 147 -13.35 12.38 -5.09
CA VAL A 147 -14.67 12.29 -5.73
C VAL A 147 -14.58 11.64 -7.10
N MET A 148 -15.45 10.65 -7.31
CA MET A 148 -15.76 10.07 -8.62
C MET A 148 -17.07 10.66 -9.15
N GLY A 149 -17.10 10.96 -10.44
CA GLY A 149 -18.26 11.46 -11.16
C GLY A 149 -18.48 10.70 -12.47
N PRO A 150 -19.60 10.96 -13.18
CA PRO A 150 -19.80 10.39 -14.51
C PRO A 150 -18.75 10.92 -15.50
N TRP A 151 -18.40 10.11 -16.50
CA TRP A 151 -17.53 10.55 -17.59
C TRP A 151 -18.01 11.87 -18.22
N HIS A 152 -17.09 12.84 -18.35
CA HIS A 152 -17.43 14.21 -18.75
C HIS A 152 -16.88 14.65 -20.13
N ASP A 153 -15.87 13.96 -20.67
CA ASP A 153 -15.24 14.32 -21.94
C ASP A 153 -16.03 13.76 -23.14
N ILE A 154 -17.17 14.40 -23.46
CA ILE A 154 -18.09 13.98 -24.53
C ILE A 154 -17.90 14.76 -25.84
N GLU A 155 -17.45 16.01 -25.79
CA GLU A 155 -17.30 16.87 -26.98
C GLU A 155 -15.92 16.76 -27.62
N ARG A 156 -14.91 16.37 -26.83
CA ARG A 156 -13.51 16.27 -27.25
C ARG A 156 -12.87 15.07 -26.57
N ARG A 157 -11.93 14.43 -27.26
CA ARG A 157 -11.13 13.37 -26.66
C ARG A 157 -10.31 13.93 -25.51
N SER A 158 -10.33 13.21 -24.38
CA SER A 158 -9.46 13.48 -23.24
C SER A 158 -8.00 13.54 -23.66
N ARG A 159 -7.23 14.44 -23.03
CA ARG A 159 -5.78 14.57 -23.27
C ARG A 159 -4.97 13.67 -22.34
N THR A 160 -5.57 13.20 -21.25
CA THR A 160 -4.94 12.37 -20.22
C THR A 160 -5.25 10.90 -20.43
N HIS A 161 -6.50 10.57 -20.75
CA HIS A 161 -6.92 9.18 -20.96
C HIS A 161 -6.41 8.60 -22.28
N ARG A 162 -5.55 7.58 -22.15
CA ARG A 162 -5.05 6.74 -23.24
C ARG A 162 -5.82 5.43 -23.34
N ARG A 163 -6.38 4.95 -22.22
CA ARG A 163 -7.26 3.79 -22.15
C ARG A 163 -8.70 4.12 -22.56
N THR A 164 -9.50 3.09 -22.77
CA THR A 164 -10.92 3.26 -23.08
C THR A 164 -11.62 3.86 -21.87
N PRO A 165 -12.30 5.00 -22.02
CA PRO A 165 -13.05 5.61 -20.92
C PRO A 165 -14.06 4.65 -20.29
N MET A 166 -14.16 4.72 -18.96
CA MET A 166 -15.20 4.04 -18.18
C MET A 166 -16.43 4.96 -18.04
N ASP A 167 -17.51 4.45 -17.45
CA ASP A 167 -18.71 5.26 -17.14
C ASP A 167 -18.43 6.32 -16.05
N TRP A 168 -17.33 6.16 -15.30
CA TRP A 168 -16.90 6.98 -14.18
C TRP A 168 -15.52 7.59 -14.44
N ASP A 169 -15.30 8.80 -13.93
CA ASP A 169 -14.04 9.52 -14.00
C ASP A 169 -13.75 10.31 -12.71
N ALA A 170 -12.49 10.68 -12.50
CA ALA A 170 -12.05 11.50 -11.38
C ALA A 170 -12.57 12.93 -11.53
N GLU A 171 -13.22 13.48 -10.50
CA GLU A 171 -13.60 14.89 -10.51
C GLU A 171 -12.49 15.82 -9.99
N HIS A 172 -11.37 15.27 -9.50
CA HIS A 172 -10.24 16.03 -8.93
C HIS A 172 -10.64 16.93 -7.76
N ILE A 173 -11.44 16.36 -6.86
CA ILE A 173 -11.95 17.00 -5.65
C ILE A 173 -11.69 16.09 -4.45
N LEU A 174 -10.97 16.60 -3.46
CA LEU A 174 -11.01 16.06 -2.10
C LEU A 174 -12.22 16.66 -1.38
N LEU A 175 -13.25 15.84 -1.16
CA LEU A 175 -14.50 16.22 -0.53
C LEU A 175 -14.60 15.68 0.89
N ARG A 176 -15.00 16.56 1.80
CA ARG A 176 -15.14 16.26 3.22
C ARG A 176 -16.50 16.75 3.70
N THR A 177 -17.35 15.85 4.19
CA THR A 177 -18.66 16.22 4.77
C THR A 177 -18.65 15.96 6.27
N VAL A 178 -19.33 16.81 7.03
CA VAL A 178 -19.42 16.74 8.48
C VAL A 178 -20.88 16.85 8.90
N ARG A 179 -21.32 15.92 9.76
CA ARG A 179 -22.63 15.97 10.39
C ARG A 179 -22.49 15.93 11.90
N CYS A 180 -23.14 16.85 12.60
CA CYS A 180 -23.30 16.76 14.05
C CYS A 180 -24.49 15.85 14.36
N VAL A 181 -24.21 14.63 14.79
CA VAL A 181 -25.25 13.60 15.00
C VAL A 181 -25.92 13.72 16.36
N SER A 182 -25.27 14.34 17.34
CA SER A 182 -25.87 14.59 18.65
C SER A 182 -25.13 15.69 19.40
N GLY A 183 -25.87 16.48 20.18
CA GLY A 183 -25.30 17.48 21.09
C GLY A 183 -24.77 18.71 20.37
N THR A 184 -23.62 19.21 20.80
CA THR A 184 -23.00 20.42 20.26
C THR A 184 -21.49 20.27 20.20
N VAL A 185 -20.88 20.58 19.07
CA VAL A 185 -19.44 20.40 18.86
C VAL A 185 -18.83 21.61 18.18
N GLU A 186 -17.69 22.07 18.68
CA GLU A 186 -16.87 23.07 18.00
C GLU A 186 -16.08 22.40 16.88
N LEU A 187 -16.45 22.67 15.63
CA LEU A 187 -15.74 22.20 14.45
C LEU A 187 -14.60 23.18 14.09
N MET A 188 -13.46 22.63 13.70
CA MET A 188 -12.30 23.38 13.20
C MET A 188 -11.85 22.83 11.84
N MET A 189 -11.44 23.74 10.98
CA MET A 189 -10.75 23.49 9.73
C MET A 189 -9.44 24.27 9.69
N SER A 190 -8.38 23.62 9.21
CA SER A 190 -7.08 24.22 8.94
C SER A 190 -6.51 23.60 7.66
N CYS A 191 -6.31 24.40 6.61
CA CYS A 191 -5.80 23.97 5.32
C CYS A 191 -4.56 24.79 4.97
N GLU A 192 -3.40 24.14 4.96
CA GLU A 192 -2.10 24.77 4.80
C GLU A 192 -1.28 24.02 3.74
N PRO A 193 -1.49 24.28 2.44
CA PRO A 193 -0.73 23.62 1.38
C PRO A 193 0.72 24.09 1.34
N ALA A 194 1.62 23.17 1.00
CA ALA A 194 3.05 23.39 0.83
C ALA A 194 3.49 22.75 -0.48
N PHE A 195 3.64 23.56 -1.52
CA PHE A 195 3.90 23.09 -2.88
C PHE A 195 5.33 22.58 -3.05
N ASP A 196 5.49 21.65 -3.98
CA ASP A 196 6.78 21.08 -4.39
C ASP A 196 7.55 20.49 -3.20
N TYR A 197 6.91 19.58 -2.46
CA TYR A 197 7.49 18.96 -1.26
C TYR A 197 7.97 20.01 -0.26
N HIS A 198 7.15 21.04 -0.04
CA HIS A 198 7.45 22.17 0.85
C HIS A 198 8.63 23.07 0.42
N ARG A 199 9.15 22.94 -0.80
CA ARG A 199 10.11 23.92 -1.36
C ARG A 199 9.46 25.29 -1.56
N LEU A 200 8.14 25.32 -1.76
CA LEU A 200 7.37 26.53 -2.02
C LEU A 200 6.21 26.70 -1.04
N GLY A 201 6.04 27.92 -0.52
CA GLY A 201 4.86 28.28 0.28
C GLY A 201 3.63 28.54 -0.59
N ALA A 202 2.47 28.62 0.05
CA ALA A 202 1.20 28.99 -0.57
C ALA A 202 0.79 30.43 -0.24
N THR A 203 0.15 31.09 -1.20
CA THR A 203 -0.60 32.35 -0.99
C THR A 203 -2.08 32.12 -1.18
N TRP A 204 -2.89 32.58 -0.23
CA TRP A 204 -4.34 32.50 -0.31
C TRP A 204 -4.97 33.83 -0.72
N GLU A 205 -6.04 33.75 -1.51
CA GLU A 205 -6.91 34.87 -1.86
C GLU A 205 -8.38 34.45 -1.86
N TYR A 206 -9.28 35.37 -1.51
CA TYR A 206 -10.72 35.13 -1.69
C TYR A 206 -11.05 35.21 -3.19
N SER A 207 -11.77 34.21 -3.70
CA SER A 207 -12.17 34.14 -5.11
C SER A 207 -13.64 34.46 -5.35
N SER A 208 -14.40 34.71 -4.28
CA SER A 208 -15.79 35.12 -4.33
C SER A 208 -16.05 36.29 -3.37
N ASN A 209 -17.19 36.97 -3.50
CA ASN A 209 -17.59 38.03 -2.56
C ASN A 209 -17.97 37.50 -1.16
N ALA A 210 -18.11 36.18 -1.01
CA ALA A 210 -18.48 35.53 0.24
C ALA A 210 -17.29 34.79 0.85
N TYR A 211 -17.40 34.45 2.14
CA TYR A 211 -16.36 33.71 2.88
C TYR A 211 -16.29 32.21 2.54
N GLY A 212 -17.13 31.72 1.63
CA GLY A 212 -17.23 30.29 1.31
C GLY A 212 -16.25 29.81 0.24
N GLU A 213 -15.46 30.70 -0.35
CA GLU A 213 -14.52 30.32 -1.41
C GLU A 213 -13.18 31.06 -1.31
N ALA A 214 -12.08 30.30 -1.42
CA ALA A 214 -10.73 30.82 -1.50
C ALA A 214 -9.86 29.99 -2.45
N ILE A 215 -8.81 30.60 -2.98
CA ILE A 215 -7.84 29.94 -3.87
C ILE A 215 -6.44 30.02 -3.26
N ALA A 216 -5.69 28.92 -3.33
CA ALA A 216 -4.27 28.87 -3.03
C ALA A 216 -3.43 28.67 -4.30
N ARG A 217 -2.34 29.42 -4.39
CA ARG A 217 -1.32 29.30 -5.45
C ARG A 217 0.07 29.22 -4.85
N ALA A 218 1.00 28.60 -5.57
CA ALA A 218 2.41 28.63 -5.19
C ALA A 218 2.94 30.07 -5.17
N THR A 219 3.72 30.40 -4.13
CA THR A 219 4.34 31.74 -3.95
C THR A 219 5.29 32.14 -5.06
N LYS A 220 5.86 31.16 -5.78
CA LYS A 220 6.73 31.35 -6.94
C LYS A 220 6.25 30.47 -8.08
N GLN A 221 6.41 30.96 -9.31
CA GLN A 221 6.01 30.27 -10.54
C GLN A 221 4.58 29.70 -10.45
N PRO A 222 3.57 30.50 -10.08
CA PRO A 222 2.21 30.01 -9.82
C PRO A 222 1.57 29.29 -11.03
N ASP A 223 2.00 29.59 -12.25
CA ASP A 223 1.51 28.94 -13.47
C ASP A 223 2.16 27.57 -13.73
N ALA A 224 3.26 27.23 -13.04
CA ALA A 224 3.93 25.93 -13.12
C ALA A 224 3.35 24.90 -12.13
N HIS A 225 2.45 25.33 -11.24
CA HIS A 225 1.85 24.49 -10.20
C HIS A 225 0.32 24.52 -10.28
N PRO A 226 -0.38 23.48 -9.81
CA PRO A 226 -1.83 23.47 -9.79
C PRO A 226 -2.38 24.56 -8.87
N THR A 227 -3.48 25.16 -9.30
CA THR A 227 -4.27 26.09 -8.47
C THR A 227 -5.23 25.27 -7.61
N LEU A 228 -5.20 25.46 -6.28
CA LEU A 228 -6.11 24.79 -5.38
C LEU A 228 -7.28 25.71 -5.04
N ARG A 229 -8.51 25.24 -5.17
CA ARG A 229 -9.72 25.97 -4.79
C ARG A 229 -10.38 25.29 -3.61
N LEU A 230 -10.67 26.07 -2.57
CA LEU A 230 -11.39 25.64 -1.38
C LEU A 230 -12.82 26.21 -1.44
N THR A 231 -13.83 25.34 -1.42
CA THR A 231 -15.25 25.72 -1.41
C THR A 231 -15.96 25.06 -0.23
N THR A 232 -16.76 25.83 0.51
CA THR A 232 -17.41 25.38 1.75
C THR A 232 -18.58 26.28 2.14
N ASN A 233 -19.51 25.76 2.96
CA ASN A 233 -20.50 26.56 3.68
C ASN A 233 -19.97 27.14 5.02
N LEU A 234 -18.69 26.95 5.33
CA LEU A 234 -18.00 27.61 6.44
C LEU A 234 -17.59 29.05 6.09
N ARG A 235 -17.24 29.82 7.12
CA ARG A 235 -16.65 31.15 6.97
C ARG A 235 -15.13 31.03 7.02
N ILE A 236 -14.47 31.10 5.86
CA ILE A 236 -13.00 31.00 5.74
C ILE A 236 -12.34 32.31 6.21
N GLY A 237 -11.37 32.20 7.10
CA GLY A 237 -10.36 33.22 7.40
C GLY A 237 -9.02 32.84 6.78
N LEU A 238 -8.30 33.81 6.22
CA LEU A 238 -6.99 33.61 5.60
C LEU A 238 -5.90 34.22 6.49
N GLU A 239 -4.94 33.41 6.91
CA GLU A 239 -3.83 33.82 7.78
C GLU A 239 -2.50 33.27 7.23
N GLY A 240 -1.74 34.14 6.54
CA GLY A 240 -0.47 33.75 5.92
C GLY A 240 -0.67 32.65 4.86
N ARG A 241 -0.08 31.47 5.09
CA ARG A 241 -0.17 30.30 4.19
C ARG A 241 -1.35 29.37 4.50
N GLU A 242 -2.21 29.74 5.45
CA GLU A 242 -3.28 28.87 5.94
C GLU A 242 -4.68 29.47 5.75
N ALA A 243 -5.62 28.62 5.30
CA ALA A 243 -7.06 28.88 5.34
C ALA A 243 -7.68 28.17 6.55
N ARG A 244 -8.30 28.94 7.44
CA ARG A 244 -8.88 28.47 8.72
C ARG A 244 -10.39 28.69 8.75
N ALA A 245 -11.12 27.82 9.44
CA ALA A 245 -12.50 28.09 9.81
C ALA A 245 -12.83 27.46 11.16
N ARG A 246 -13.73 28.08 11.91
CA ARG A 246 -14.30 27.54 13.16
C ARG A 246 -15.79 27.80 13.19
N THR A 247 -16.56 26.82 13.63
CA THR A 247 -18.00 26.99 13.84
C THR A 247 -18.51 26.06 14.93
N ARG A 248 -19.52 26.52 15.67
CA ARG A 248 -20.24 25.69 16.62
C ARG A 248 -21.37 24.98 15.90
N MET A 249 -21.28 23.65 15.80
CA MET A 249 -22.32 22.80 15.22
C MET A 249 -23.26 22.28 16.31
N LYS A 250 -24.56 22.25 16.02
CA LYS A 250 -25.59 21.61 16.83
C LYS A 250 -26.10 20.37 16.12
N GLU A 251 -26.75 19.49 16.86
CA GLU A 251 -27.42 18.31 16.30
C GLU A 251 -28.26 18.66 15.05
N GLY A 252 -28.01 17.92 13.96
CA GLY A 252 -28.63 18.13 12.66
C GLY A 252 -27.89 19.10 11.73
N ASP A 253 -26.90 19.86 12.24
CA ASP A 253 -26.08 20.72 11.38
C ASP A 253 -25.18 19.90 10.45
N ASP A 254 -25.09 20.39 9.22
CA ASP A 254 -24.36 19.78 8.11
C ASP A 254 -23.34 20.78 7.51
N VAL A 255 -22.11 20.33 7.31
CA VAL A 255 -21.00 21.12 6.72
C VAL A 255 -20.34 20.33 5.61
N PHE A 256 -19.89 21.01 4.56
CA PHE A 256 -19.01 20.43 3.55
C PHE A 256 -17.78 21.30 3.35
N VAL A 257 -16.66 20.67 2.99
CA VAL A 257 -15.42 21.33 2.58
C VAL A 257 -14.87 20.57 1.36
N ALA A 258 -14.69 21.26 0.25
CA ALA A 258 -14.16 20.70 -0.99
C ALA A 258 -12.85 21.41 -1.37
N LEU A 259 -11.78 20.66 -1.57
CA LEU A 259 -10.52 21.14 -2.13
C LEU A 259 -10.38 20.58 -3.55
N SER A 260 -10.36 21.43 -4.57
CA SER A 260 -10.30 21.01 -5.97
C SER A 260 -9.08 21.59 -6.71
N TRP A 261 -8.58 20.86 -7.70
CA TRP A 261 -7.47 21.28 -8.59
C TRP A 261 -7.86 21.21 -10.06
N THR A 262 -9.16 21.33 -10.34
CA THR A 262 -9.74 21.24 -11.67
C THR A 262 -10.52 22.50 -12.05
N LYS A 263 -10.94 22.53 -13.32
CA LYS A 263 -11.87 23.51 -13.86
C LYS A 263 -13.33 23.07 -13.73
N HIS A 264 -13.60 21.81 -13.38
CA HIS A 264 -14.97 21.37 -13.10
C HIS A 264 -15.56 22.14 -11.91
N PRO A 265 -16.86 22.45 -11.94
CA PRO A 265 -17.49 23.22 -10.88
C PRO A 265 -17.48 22.43 -9.56
N PRO A 266 -16.91 22.98 -8.48
CA PRO A 266 -16.98 22.34 -7.16
C PRO A 266 -18.40 22.45 -6.59
N PRO A 267 -18.79 21.60 -5.63
CA PRO A 267 -20.07 21.71 -4.96
C PRO A 267 -20.20 23.07 -4.26
N GLN A 268 -21.35 23.71 -4.40
CA GLN A 268 -21.69 25.01 -3.80
C GLN A 268 -22.58 24.86 -2.57
N THR A 269 -23.23 23.70 -2.41
CA THR A 269 -24.14 23.41 -1.29
C THR A 269 -23.81 22.07 -0.67
N TYR A 270 -24.27 21.86 0.58
CA TYR A 270 -24.14 20.56 1.23
C TYR A 270 -24.88 19.46 0.47
N GLN A 271 -26.03 19.75 -0.15
CA GLN A 271 -26.78 18.77 -0.92
C GLN A 271 -25.97 18.26 -2.12
N GLU A 272 -25.36 19.16 -2.89
CA GLU A 272 -24.48 18.79 -4.00
C GLU A 272 -23.27 17.97 -3.52
N ALA A 273 -22.68 18.35 -2.39
CA ALA A 273 -21.60 17.57 -1.77
C ALA A 273 -22.07 16.17 -1.35
N ALA A 274 -23.25 16.05 -0.75
CA ALA A 274 -23.84 14.77 -0.37
C ALA A 274 -24.12 13.88 -1.60
N ASP A 275 -24.61 14.48 -2.69
CA ASP A 275 -24.87 13.77 -3.95
C ASP A 275 -23.57 13.24 -4.57
N LYS A 276 -22.51 14.05 -4.60
CA LYS A 276 -21.16 13.63 -5.06
C LYS A 276 -20.57 12.50 -4.19
N MET A 277 -20.75 12.58 -2.87
CA MET A 277 -20.33 11.53 -1.93
C MET A 277 -21.09 10.21 -2.21
N TRP A 278 -22.39 10.30 -2.49
CA TRP A 278 -23.19 9.14 -2.86
C TRP A 278 -22.78 8.55 -4.20
N GLN A 279 -22.60 9.36 -5.25
CA GLN A 279 -22.11 8.92 -6.56
C GLN A 279 -20.75 8.22 -6.45
N THR A 280 -19.84 8.78 -5.65
CA THR A 280 -18.54 8.16 -5.37
C THR A 280 -18.71 6.79 -4.69
N THR A 281 -19.66 6.67 -3.76
CA THR A 281 -19.96 5.38 -3.11
C THR A 281 -20.43 4.35 -4.13
N GLU A 282 -21.33 4.74 -5.03
CA GLU A 282 -21.88 3.85 -6.05
C GLU A 282 -20.85 3.45 -7.10
N CYS A 283 -19.97 4.35 -7.52
CA CYS A 283 -18.85 4.05 -8.41
C CYS A 283 -18.00 2.88 -7.86
N TRP A 284 -17.54 3.00 -6.61
CA TRP A 284 -16.74 1.95 -5.97
C TRP A 284 -17.51 0.64 -5.79
N ARG A 285 -18.79 0.72 -5.41
CA ARG A 285 -19.64 -0.46 -5.22
C ARG A 285 -19.91 -1.20 -6.53
N GLN A 286 -20.19 -0.47 -7.60
CA GLN A 286 -20.37 -1.05 -8.92
C GLN A 286 -19.12 -1.79 -9.36
N TRP A 287 -17.94 -1.23 -9.10
CA TRP A 287 -16.68 -1.89 -9.41
C TRP A 287 -16.45 -3.15 -8.57
N ILE A 288 -16.50 -3.07 -7.23
CA ILE A 288 -16.19 -4.22 -6.37
C ILE A 288 -17.21 -5.37 -6.50
N ASN A 289 -18.46 -5.07 -6.87
CA ASN A 289 -19.49 -6.10 -7.06
C ASN A 289 -19.27 -6.98 -8.31
N ILE A 290 -18.36 -6.60 -9.21
CA ILE A 290 -17.95 -7.45 -10.33
C ILE A 290 -17.09 -8.63 -9.83
N GLY A 291 -16.35 -8.42 -8.74
CA GLY A 291 -15.42 -9.41 -8.21
C GLY A 291 -16.10 -10.60 -7.52
N ASN A 292 -15.47 -11.75 -7.65
CA ASN A 292 -15.82 -13.00 -7.00
C ASN A 292 -15.09 -13.12 -5.67
N PHE A 293 -15.83 -13.00 -4.57
CA PHE A 293 -15.29 -13.12 -3.22
C PHE A 293 -15.91 -14.34 -2.52
N PRO A 294 -15.12 -15.33 -2.09
CA PRO A 294 -15.62 -16.50 -1.37
C PRO A 294 -16.41 -16.11 -0.12
N ASP A 295 -17.42 -16.90 0.21
CA ASP A 295 -18.17 -16.75 1.46
C ASP A 295 -17.37 -17.32 2.63
N HIS A 296 -16.39 -16.53 3.07
CA HIS A 296 -15.41 -16.92 4.08
C HIS A 296 -15.19 -15.77 5.08
N PRO A 297 -14.86 -16.04 6.37
CA PRO A 297 -14.55 -14.99 7.34
C PRO A 297 -13.47 -13.99 6.89
N TRP A 298 -12.57 -14.41 6.00
CA TRP A 298 -11.50 -13.55 5.46
C TRP A 298 -11.91 -12.71 4.24
N ARG A 299 -13.18 -12.77 3.82
CA ARG A 299 -13.72 -12.00 2.69
C ARG A 299 -13.41 -10.51 2.77
N ALA A 300 -13.50 -9.92 3.96
CA ALA A 300 -13.27 -8.49 4.15
C ALA A 300 -11.82 -8.06 3.81
N TYR A 301 -10.83 -8.93 4.04
CA TYR A 301 -9.44 -8.67 3.67
C TYR A 301 -9.25 -8.71 2.16
N LEU A 302 -9.87 -9.68 1.47
CA LEU A 302 -9.85 -9.76 0.01
C LEU A 302 -10.47 -8.51 -0.63
N GLN A 303 -11.65 -8.09 -0.15
CA GLN A 303 -12.33 -6.91 -0.66
C GLN A 303 -11.54 -5.63 -0.42
N ARG A 304 -10.94 -5.46 0.76
CA ARG A 304 -10.09 -4.30 1.05
C ARG A 304 -8.87 -4.27 0.14
N SER A 305 -8.14 -5.39 0.03
CA SER A 305 -6.96 -5.48 -0.84
C SER A 305 -7.29 -5.20 -2.30
N ALA A 306 -8.41 -5.72 -2.82
CA ALA A 306 -8.86 -5.44 -4.18
C ALA A 306 -9.15 -3.94 -4.39
N LEU A 307 -9.89 -3.30 -3.47
CA LEU A 307 -10.15 -1.86 -3.52
C LEU A 307 -8.85 -1.04 -3.46
N THR A 308 -7.89 -1.44 -2.63
CA THR A 308 -6.58 -0.78 -2.53
C THR A 308 -5.81 -0.90 -3.84
N LEU A 309 -5.71 -2.10 -4.44
CA LEU A 309 -5.04 -2.30 -5.73
C LEU A 309 -5.68 -1.47 -6.84
N LYS A 310 -7.02 -1.44 -6.89
CA LYS A 310 -7.73 -0.56 -7.83
C LYS A 310 -7.44 0.92 -7.58
N GLY A 311 -7.42 1.34 -6.32
CA GLY A 311 -7.06 2.71 -5.95
C GLY A 311 -5.61 3.09 -6.29
N LEU A 312 -4.71 2.11 -6.41
CA LEU A 312 -3.33 2.30 -6.85
C LEU A 312 -3.17 2.21 -8.38
N THR A 313 -4.21 1.81 -9.11
CA THR A 313 -4.20 1.78 -10.59
C THR A 313 -4.56 3.16 -11.14
N TYR A 314 -3.62 3.75 -11.88
CA TYR A 314 -3.79 5.03 -12.56
C TYR A 314 -4.64 4.85 -13.83
N SER A 315 -5.95 5.14 -13.72
CA SER A 315 -6.97 4.91 -14.77
C SER A 315 -6.58 5.43 -16.16
N PRO A 316 -5.96 6.63 -16.30
CA PRO A 316 -5.69 7.19 -17.63
C PRO A 316 -4.76 6.34 -18.50
N THR A 317 -3.82 5.60 -17.89
CA THR A 317 -2.84 4.79 -18.63
C THR A 317 -2.95 3.30 -18.35
N GLY A 318 -3.48 2.90 -17.19
CA GLY A 318 -3.44 1.53 -16.69
C GLY A 318 -2.21 1.20 -15.84
N ALA A 319 -1.33 2.17 -15.58
CA ALA A 319 -0.15 1.98 -14.75
C ALA A 319 -0.53 1.71 -13.29
N LEU A 320 0.08 0.71 -12.65
CA LEU A 320 -0.14 0.43 -11.23
C LEU A 320 1.01 0.99 -10.39
N LEU A 321 0.71 1.81 -9.40
CA LEU A 321 1.68 2.30 -8.43
C LEU A 321 2.18 1.15 -7.53
N ALA A 322 3.48 1.09 -7.23
CA ALA A 322 4.01 0.15 -6.23
C ALA A 322 3.51 0.51 -4.80
N ALA A 323 3.43 1.80 -4.49
CA ALA A 323 2.74 2.33 -3.30
C ALA A 323 2.27 3.78 -3.51
N ALA A 324 1.43 4.28 -2.60
CA ALA A 324 0.95 5.66 -2.66
C ALA A 324 1.97 6.71 -2.20
N THR A 325 3.02 6.30 -1.49
CA THR A 325 3.98 7.18 -0.79
C THR A 325 5.39 7.06 -1.33
N THR A 326 6.23 8.00 -0.89
CA THR A 326 7.69 7.94 -0.99
C THR A 326 8.31 7.98 0.39
N SER A 327 9.52 7.44 0.53
CA SER A 327 10.47 7.71 1.60
C SER A 327 9.96 7.44 3.01
N LEU A 328 9.03 6.51 3.14
CA LEU A 328 8.73 5.91 4.44
C LEU A 328 9.77 4.83 4.74
N PRO A 329 10.22 4.72 5.99
CA PRO A 329 11.43 3.96 6.28
C PRO A 329 11.18 2.48 6.53
N GLU A 330 11.98 1.61 5.89
CA GLU A 330 12.02 0.15 6.17
C GLU A 330 12.54 -0.15 7.58
N THR A 331 13.34 0.73 8.18
CA THR A 331 13.72 0.64 9.59
C THR A 331 13.63 1.99 10.30
N PRO A 332 13.23 2.03 11.58
CA PRO A 332 13.14 3.28 12.32
C PRO A 332 14.42 4.11 12.20
N GLN A 333 14.30 5.35 11.71
CA GLN A 333 15.42 6.28 11.49
C GLN A 333 16.51 5.79 10.50
N GLY A 334 16.21 4.77 9.70
CA GLY A 334 17.13 4.17 8.72
C GLY A 334 17.29 4.94 7.41
N GLU A 335 18.20 4.45 6.57
CA GLU A 335 18.55 5.02 5.27
C GLU A 335 17.80 4.39 4.07
N ARG A 336 17.04 3.31 4.33
CA ARG A 336 16.25 2.56 3.36
C ARG A 336 14.88 3.19 3.15
N ASN A 337 14.89 4.33 2.45
CA ASN A 337 13.70 5.16 2.18
C ASN A 337 13.70 5.58 0.70
N TRP A 338 12.82 5.01 -0.13
CA TRP A 338 12.75 5.33 -1.58
C TRP A 338 11.34 5.70 -2.03
N ASP A 339 11.25 6.24 -3.25
CA ASP A 339 9.99 6.61 -3.89
C ASP A 339 9.36 5.42 -4.62
N TYR A 340 8.15 5.05 -4.21
CA TYR A 340 7.40 3.90 -4.71
C TYR A 340 6.17 4.32 -5.53
N ARG A 341 6.04 5.60 -5.88
CA ARG A 341 4.90 6.14 -6.64
C ARG A 341 5.02 5.91 -8.14
N TYR A 342 5.77 4.89 -8.54
CA TYR A 342 6.04 4.53 -9.92
C TYR A 342 5.50 3.14 -10.23
N SER A 343 5.45 2.81 -11.52
CA SER A 343 4.94 1.55 -12.04
C SER A 343 6.09 0.62 -12.35
N TRP A 344 6.38 -0.31 -11.43
CA TRP A 344 7.28 -1.44 -11.68
C TRP A 344 6.58 -2.45 -12.56
N ILE A 345 7.25 -2.89 -13.63
CA ILE A 345 6.68 -3.88 -14.55
C ILE A 345 6.41 -5.19 -13.81
N ARG A 346 7.38 -5.65 -13.01
CA ARG A 346 7.25 -6.85 -12.17
C ARG A 346 6.04 -6.76 -11.25
N ASP A 347 6.02 -5.79 -10.36
CA ASP A 347 5.01 -5.67 -9.30
C ASP A 347 3.60 -5.59 -9.88
N SER A 348 3.46 -4.85 -10.98
CA SER A 348 2.21 -4.73 -11.71
C SER A 348 1.75 -6.05 -12.32
N THR A 349 2.63 -6.80 -12.99
CA THR A 349 2.26 -8.11 -13.58
C THR A 349 1.76 -9.09 -12.53
N PHE A 350 2.40 -9.10 -11.37
CA PHE A 350 1.95 -9.89 -10.24
C PHE A 350 0.61 -9.38 -9.69
N ALA A 351 0.44 -8.06 -9.51
CA ALA A 351 -0.77 -7.49 -8.91
C ALA A 351 -2.04 -7.78 -9.70
N LEU A 352 -1.91 -7.78 -11.03
CA LEU A 352 -3.00 -8.09 -11.95
C LEU A 352 -3.45 -9.53 -11.85
N TRP A 353 -2.55 -10.46 -11.52
CA TRP A 353 -2.93 -11.85 -11.26
C TRP A 353 -3.85 -11.98 -10.03
N GLY A 354 -3.61 -11.20 -8.97
CA GLY A 354 -4.48 -11.19 -7.79
C GLY A 354 -5.88 -10.67 -8.10
N LEU A 355 -5.98 -9.55 -8.81
CA LEU A 355 -7.26 -9.01 -9.27
C LEU A 355 -7.98 -9.99 -10.20
N TYR A 356 -7.24 -10.58 -11.14
CA TYR A 356 -7.75 -11.59 -12.05
C TYR A 356 -8.30 -12.83 -11.30
N THR A 357 -7.61 -13.29 -10.25
CA THR A 357 -8.07 -14.42 -9.40
C THR A 357 -9.41 -14.15 -8.73
N LEU A 358 -9.72 -12.86 -8.50
CA LEU A 358 -11.00 -12.38 -8.00
C LEU A 358 -11.99 -12.03 -9.12
N GLY A 359 -11.71 -12.35 -10.39
CA GLY A 359 -12.59 -12.03 -11.53
C GLY A 359 -12.58 -10.56 -11.96
N LEU A 360 -11.58 -9.78 -11.55
CA LEU A 360 -11.40 -8.37 -11.92
C LEU A 360 -10.32 -8.29 -13.01
N ASP A 361 -10.72 -8.45 -14.27
CA ASP A 361 -9.79 -8.64 -15.39
C ASP A 361 -9.50 -7.36 -16.20
N ARG A 362 -10.33 -6.32 -16.10
CA ARG A 362 -10.17 -5.07 -16.87
C ARG A 362 -8.86 -4.34 -16.58
N GLU A 363 -8.47 -4.29 -15.31
CA GLU A 363 -7.22 -3.66 -14.91
C GLU A 363 -6.00 -4.32 -15.57
N ALA A 364 -6.08 -5.63 -15.86
CA ALA A 364 -5.01 -6.33 -16.56
C ALA A 364 -4.91 -5.90 -18.03
N ASP A 365 -6.06 -5.76 -18.72
CA ASP A 365 -6.11 -5.28 -20.10
C ASP A 365 -5.49 -3.89 -20.24
N ASP A 366 -5.84 -2.98 -19.32
CA ASP A 366 -5.31 -1.61 -19.33
C ASP A 366 -3.80 -1.57 -19.08
N PHE A 367 -3.30 -2.37 -18.14
CA PHE A 367 -1.86 -2.46 -17.90
C PHE A 367 -1.09 -3.11 -19.07
N PHE A 368 -1.65 -4.13 -19.73
CA PHE A 368 -1.03 -4.69 -20.94
C PHE A 368 -0.94 -3.66 -22.06
N ALA A 369 -1.96 -2.81 -22.19
CA ALA A 369 -1.90 -1.69 -23.11
C ALA A 369 -0.86 -0.64 -22.68
N PHE A 370 -0.67 -0.40 -21.38
CA PHE A 370 0.43 0.41 -20.85
C PHE A 370 1.80 -0.15 -21.26
N ILE A 371 2.04 -1.45 -21.10
CA ILE A 371 3.29 -2.13 -21.54
C ILE A 371 3.50 -1.90 -23.05
N ALA A 372 2.46 -2.09 -23.86
CA ALA A 372 2.55 -1.89 -25.30
C ALA A 372 2.94 -0.45 -25.65
N ASP A 373 2.35 0.53 -24.97
CA ASP A 373 2.65 1.95 -25.16
C ASP A 373 4.11 2.27 -24.80
N VAL A 374 4.60 1.84 -23.62
CA VAL A 374 5.98 2.16 -23.17
C VAL A 374 7.07 1.39 -23.93
N SER A 375 6.74 0.23 -24.50
CA SER A 375 7.61 -0.52 -25.41
C SER A 375 7.70 0.08 -26.82
N GLY A 376 6.82 1.03 -27.15
CA GLY A 376 6.68 1.55 -28.52
C GLY A 376 6.06 0.57 -29.50
N ALA A 377 5.28 -0.42 -29.04
CA ALA A 377 4.58 -1.36 -29.93
C ALA A 377 3.54 -0.67 -30.81
N ASN A 378 2.96 0.40 -30.28
CA ASN A 378 1.95 1.24 -30.94
C ASN A 378 2.58 2.45 -31.65
N SER A 379 3.91 2.54 -31.74
CA SER A 379 4.64 3.64 -32.36
C SER A 379 5.62 3.15 -33.44
N ASN A 380 6.19 4.08 -34.20
CA ASN A 380 7.21 3.76 -35.22
C ASN A 380 8.60 3.48 -34.62
N GLU A 381 8.78 3.65 -33.31
CA GLU A 381 10.07 3.54 -32.62
C GLU A 381 9.92 2.57 -31.45
N ARG A 382 10.62 1.43 -31.52
CA ARG A 382 10.60 0.44 -30.45
C ARG A 382 11.65 0.75 -29.39
N HIS A 383 11.29 0.51 -28.14
CA HIS A 383 12.17 0.71 -26.99
C HIS A 383 12.26 -0.57 -26.15
N PRO A 384 13.44 -0.90 -25.59
CA PRO A 384 13.54 -1.95 -24.59
C PRO A 384 12.71 -1.58 -23.35
N LEU A 385 12.13 -2.58 -22.69
CA LEU A 385 11.44 -2.36 -21.42
C LEU A 385 12.44 -1.96 -20.33
N GLN A 386 12.03 -1.03 -19.47
CA GLN A 386 12.72 -0.69 -18.23
C GLN A 386 12.08 -1.42 -17.05
N VAL A 387 12.79 -1.44 -15.92
CA VAL A 387 12.29 -1.94 -14.64
C VAL A 387 10.98 -1.24 -14.24
N MET A 388 10.96 0.09 -14.39
CA MET A 388 9.85 0.91 -13.93
C MET A 388 9.67 2.18 -14.78
N TYR A 389 8.50 2.81 -14.64
CA TYR A 389 8.10 4.02 -15.36
C TYR A 389 7.29 4.95 -14.46
N GLY A 390 7.29 6.25 -14.78
CA GLY A 390 6.27 7.17 -14.29
C GLY A 390 4.87 6.73 -14.73
N VAL A 391 3.81 7.17 -14.04
CA VAL A 391 2.44 6.69 -14.35
C VAL A 391 1.98 7.13 -15.75
N GLY A 392 2.57 8.17 -16.33
CA GLY A 392 2.37 8.60 -17.70
C GLY A 392 3.21 7.85 -18.75
N GLY A 393 4.05 6.90 -18.33
CA GLY A 393 5.03 6.21 -19.16
C GLY A 393 6.38 6.92 -19.26
N GLU A 394 6.64 7.90 -18.40
CA GLU A 394 7.92 8.61 -18.34
C GLU A 394 9.06 7.62 -18.02
N ARG A 395 10.15 7.72 -18.77
CA ARG A 395 11.31 6.80 -18.71
C ARG A 395 12.44 7.26 -17.80
N SER A 396 12.40 8.52 -17.36
CA SER A 396 13.45 9.14 -16.55
C SER A 396 12.90 9.43 -15.17
N LEU A 397 13.46 8.77 -14.16
CA LEU A 397 13.04 8.87 -12.77
C LEU A 397 14.25 9.18 -11.88
N VAL A 398 15.04 10.18 -12.30
CA VAL A 398 16.29 10.56 -11.63
C VAL A 398 16.06 10.74 -10.14
N GLU A 399 16.80 9.96 -9.36
CA GLU A 399 16.75 10.01 -7.89
C GLU A 399 17.34 11.33 -7.38
N GLU A 400 16.63 12.00 -6.48
CA GLU A 400 17.04 13.24 -5.84
C GLU A 400 16.75 13.18 -4.33
N GLU A 401 17.70 13.64 -3.51
CA GLU A 401 17.53 13.75 -2.06
C GLU A 401 16.99 15.13 -1.64
N LEU A 402 15.91 15.13 -0.85
CA LEU A 402 15.25 16.30 -0.30
C LEU A 402 15.80 16.66 1.10
N ASN A 403 17.01 17.21 1.13
CA ASN A 403 17.74 17.52 2.37
C ASN A 403 17.04 18.53 3.32
N HIS A 404 16.07 19.29 2.82
CA HIS A 404 15.31 20.26 3.61
C HIS A 404 14.19 19.63 4.45
N LEU A 405 13.83 18.37 4.21
CA LEU A 405 12.82 17.64 4.98
C LEU A 405 13.47 16.85 6.13
N SER A 406 12.79 16.78 7.28
CA SER A 406 13.26 15.98 8.41
C SER A 406 13.18 14.48 8.16
N GLY A 407 12.20 14.03 7.37
CA GLY A 407 11.87 12.63 7.15
C GLY A 407 10.90 12.09 8.19
N TYR A 408 10.12 11.06 7.83
CA TYR A 408 9.19 10.42 8.76
C TYR A 408 9.98 9.91 9.98
N ASP A 409 9.61 10.38 11.17
CA ASP A 409 10.30 10.03 12.43
C ASP A 409 11.84 10.22 12.34
N HIS A 410 12.28 11.26 11.64
CA HIS A 410 13.68 11.59 11.38
C HIS A 410 14.46 10.59 10.51
N ALA A 411 13.79 9.67 9.82
CA ALA A 411 14.43 8.78 8.87
C ALA A 411 14.94 9.52 7.64
N ARG A 412 16.21 9.33 7.31
CA ARG A 412 16.90 10.07 6.26
C ARG A 412 17.78 9.15 5.42
N PRO A 413 17.95 9.43 4.12
CA PRO A 413 17.44 10.62 3.42
C PRO A 413 15.98 10.48 2.98
N VAL A 414 15.37 11.60 2.61
CA VAL A 414 14.09 11.62 1.87
C VAL A 414 14.41 11.69 0.40
N ARG A 415 13.90 10.76 -0.40
CA ARG A 415 14.16 10.63 -1.84
C ARG A 415 12.91 10.87 -2.68
N ILE A 416 13.10 11.47 -3.85
CA ILE A 416 12.12 11.46 -4.95
C ILE A 416 12.80 10.88 -6.18
N GLY A 417 12.04 10.33 -7.12
CA GLY A 417 12.66 9.47 -8.14
C GLY A 417 13.15 8.16 -7.54
N ASN A 418 13.69 7.28 -8.38
CA ASN A 418 14.16 5.99 -7.91
C ASN A 418 15.32 5.51 -8.77
N GLY A 419 16.48 5.28 -8.14
CA GLY A 419 17.72 4.90 -8.83
C GLY A 419 17.70 3.52 -9.48
N ALA A 420 16.66 2.70 -9.33
CA ALA A 420 16.56 1.42 -10.05
C ALA A 420 16.05 1.56 -11.50
N TYR A 421 15.61 2.75 -11.93
CA TYR A 421 14.99 2.96 -13.25
C TYR A 421 15.91 2.69 -14.46
N ASP A 422 17.23 2.74 -14.25
CA ASP A 422 18.27 2.48 -15.25
C ASP A 422 19.05 1.16 -14.99
N GLN A 423 18.62 0.36 -14.00
CA GLN A 423 19.20 -0.94 -13.72
C GLN A 423 18.80 -1.99 -14.78
N VAL A 424 19.67 -2.99 -14.93
CA VAL A 424 19.39 -4.20 -15.71
C VAL A 424 18.94 -5.29 -14.75
N GLN A 425 17.69 -5.74 -14.93
CA GLN A 425 17.06 -6.79 -14.15
C GLN A 425 16.45 -7.83 -15.10
N HIS A 426 16.82 -9.10 -14.93
CA HIS A 426 16.45 -10.16 -15.87
C HIS A 426 15.07 -10.78 -15.58
N ASP A 427 14.50 -10.54 -14.40
CA ASP A 427 13.19 -11.06 -14.01
C ASP A 427 12.02 -10.45 -14.79
N ILE A 428 12.18 -9.22 -15.29
CA ILE A 428 11.14 -8.46 -16.01
C ILE A 428 10.52 -9.27 -17.15
N TRP A 429 11.35 -9.97 -17.95
CA TRP A 429 10.89 -10.72 -19.11
C TRP A 429 9.96 -11.86 -18.72
N GLY A 430 10.34 -12.60 -17.67
CA GLY A 430 9.53 -13.69 -17.14
C GLY A 430 8.23 -13.19 -16.54
N SER A 431 8.29 -12.10 -15.77
CA SER A 431 7.13 -11.48 -15.13
C SER A 431 6.07 -11.06 -16.16
N VAL A 432 6.50 -10.40 -17.25
CA VAL A 432 5.60 -10.02 -18.35
C VAL A 432 4.98 -11.26 -18.99
N LEU A 433 5.79 -12.24 -19.41
CA LEU A 433 5.24 -13.40 -20.11
C LEU A 433 4.36 -14.30 -19.26
N ASP A 434 4.64 -14.43 -17.97
CA ASP A 434 3.78 -15.20 -17.05
C ASP A 434 2.41 -14.54 -16.94
N SER A 435 2.35 -13.24 -16.69
CA SER A 435 1.08 -12.49 -16.63
C SER A 435 0.29 -12.59 -17.93
N PHE A 436 0.95 -12.49 -19.08
CA PHE A 436 0.31 -12.63 -20.38
C PHE A 436 -0.18 -14.06 -20.65
N TYR A 437 0.59 -15.07 -20.28
CA TYR A 437 0.20 -16.47 -20.44
C TYR A 437 -1.05 -16.80 -19.61
N LEU A 438 -1.12 -16.31 -18.38
CA LEU A 438 -2.29 -16.48 -17.51
C LEU A 438 -3.53 -15.83 -18.10
N HIS A 439 -3.40 -14.60 -18.61
CA HIS A 439 -4.48 -13.91 -19.30
C HIS A 439 -4.91 -14.61 -20.60
N ALA A 440 -3.96 -15.07 -21.42
CA ALA A 440 -4.26 -15.78 -22.66
C ALA A 440 -4.88 -17.17 -22.41
N LYS A 441 -4.56 -17.81 -21.28
CA LYS A 441 -5.19 -19.08 -20.88
C LYS A 441 -6.67 -18.90 -20.59
N SER A 442 -7.07 -17.77 -20.01
CA SER A 442 -8.47 -17.51 -19.63
C SER A 442 -9.36 -17.14 -20.81
N ARG A 443 -8.83 -16.37 -21.78
CA ARG A 443 -9.56 -15.93 -22.97
C ARG A 443 -9.37 -16.82 -24.19
N GLU A 444 -8.53 -17.85 -24.07
CA GLU A 444 -8.10 -18.73 -25.15
C GLU A 444 -7.51 -18.00 -26.37
N GLN A 445 -7.02 -16.76 -26.20
CA GLN A 445 -6.54 -15.91 -27.29
C GLN A 445 -5.31 -15.10 -26.85
N VAL A 446 -4.42 -14.85 -27.81
CA VAL A 446 -3.27 -13.96 -27.65
C VAL A 446 -3.48 -12.75 -28.55
N PRO A 447 -3.55 -11.52 -28.02
CA PRO A 447 -3.73 -10.32 -28.85
C PRO A 447 -2.60 -10.16 -29.87
N GLU A 448 -2.95 -10.04 -31.16
CA GLU A 448 -1.98 -9.94 -32.27
C GLU A 448 -1.04 -8.75 -32.12
N THR A 449 -1.54 -7.62 -31.59
CA THR A 449 -0.77 -6.40 -31.34
C THR A 449 0.34 -6.58 -30.29
N LEU A 450 0.17 -7.53 -29.37
CA LEU A 450 1.09 -7.77 -28.26
C LEU A 450 2.10 -8.85 -28.59
N TRP A 451 1.81 -9.74 -29.54
CA TRP A 451 2.72 -10.81 -29.94
C TRP A 451 4.16 -10.34 -30.25
N PRO A 452 4.38 -9.25 -31.03
CA PRO A 452 5.73 -8.74 -31.27
C PRO A 452 6.46 -8.31 -29.99
N VAL A 453 5.73 -7.78 -29.00
CA VAL A 453 6.28 -7.37 -27.70
C VAL A 453 6.70 -8.60 -26.90
N LEU A 454 5.84 -9.61 -26.83
CA LEU A 454 6.07 -10.85 -26.09
C LEU A 454 7.25 -11.63 -26.68
N LYS A 455 7.26 -11.80 -28.01
CA LYS A 455 8.37 -12.42 -28.73
C LYS A 455 9.69 -11.70 -28.42
N LYS A 456 9.68 -10.38 -28.42
CA LYS A 456 10.88 -9.59 -28.10
C LYS A 456 11.38 -9.85 -26.68
N GLN A 457 10.49 -10.03 -25.69
CA GLN A 457 10.91 -10.36 -24.32
C GLN A 457 11.59 -11.73 -24.25
N VAL A 458 11.10 -12.73 -25.00
CA VAL A 458 11.76 -14.04 -25.09
C VAL A 458 13.15 -13.91 -25.70
N GLU A 459 13.28 -13.13 -26.79
CA GLU A 459 14.56 -12.91 -27.46
C GLU A 459 15.58 -12.21 -26.56
N GLU A 460 15.16 -11.23 -25.75
CA GLU A 460 16.04 -10.59 -24.77
C GLU A 460 16.46 -11.57 -23.65
N ALA A 461 15.54 -12.41 -23.15
CA ALA A 461 15.87 -13.47 -22.20
C ALA A 461 16.90 -14.47 -22.77
N ILE A 462 16.74 -14.92 -24.01
CA ILE A 462 17.71 -15.81 -24.70
C ILE A 462 19.09 -15.17 -24.77
N LYS A 463 19.13 -13.87 -25.08
CA LYS A 463 20.38 -13.12 -25.26
C LYS A 463 21.14 -12.92 -23.95
N HIS A 464 20.42 -12.68 -22.85
CA HIS A 464 21.01 -12.18 -21.61
C HIS A 464 20.98 -13.17 -20.45
N TRP A 465 20.31 -14.32 -20.54
CA TRP A 465 20.19 -15.23 -19.39
C TRP A 465 21.52 -15.76 -18.85
N ARG A 466 22.62 -15.71 -19.61
CA ARG A 466 23.96 -16.10 -19.12
C ARG A 466 24.73 -14.97 -18.45
N GLU A 467 24.18 -13.76 -18.38
CA GLU A 467 24.82 -12.59 -17.76
C GLU A 467 24.36 -12.43 -16.31
N PRO A 468 25.19 -11.86 -15.42
CA PRO A 468 24.76 -11.48 -14.07
C PRO A 468 23.85 -10.24 -14.10
N ASP A 469 23.01 -10.08 -13.07
CA ASP A 469 22.06 -8.97 -12.95
C ASP A 469 21.93 -8.50 -11.48
N ARG A 470 20.93 -7.65 -11.23
CA ARG A 470 20.66 -7.02 -9.93
C ARG A 470 19.59 -7.74 -9.08
N GLY A 471 19.00 -8.81 -9.63
CA GLY A 471 17.98 -9.58 -8.92
C GLY A 471 16.68 -8.80 -8.69
N ILE A 472 15.69 -9.51 -8.15
CA ILE A 472 14.37 -8.96 -7.80
C ILE A 472 14.44 -7.87 -6.71
N TRP A 473 15.45 -7.94 -5.85
CA TRP A 473 15.65 -7.01 -4.72
C TRP A 473 16.51 -5.79 -5.07
N GLU A 474 16.86 -5.61 -6.35
CA GLU A 474 17.52 -4.40 -6.87
C GLU A 474 18.82 -4.04 -6.13
N VAL A 475 19.58 -5.07 -5.73
CA VAL A 475 20.72 -4.92 -4.83
C VAL A 475 21.75 -3.93 -5.39
N ARG A 476 22.28 -3.04 -4.56
CA ARG A 476 23.19 -1.98 -5.00
C ARG A 476 24.65 -2.43 -5.14
N GLY A 477 24.99 -3.67 -4.74
CA GLY A 477 26.33 -4.29 -4.79
C GLY A 477 26.96 -4.51 -6.19
N GLU A 478 27.57 -5.65 -6.47
CA GLU A 478 27.98 -6.03 -7.85
C GLU A 478 26.96 -6.99 -8.47
N PRO A 479 26.71 -6.97 -9.79
CA PRO A 479 25.80 -7.92 -10.43
C PRO A 479 26.21 -9.37 -10.16
N GLN A 480 25.24 -10.26 -9.91
CA GLN A 480 25.48 -11.68 -9.62
C GLN A 480 24.57 -12.59 -10.47
N HIS A 481 24.87 -13.89 -10.48
CA HIS A 481 23.98 -14.91 -11.02
C HIS A 481 22.91 -15.28 -9.99
N PHE A 482 21.89 -14.44 -9.82
CA PHE A 482 20.77 -14.72 -8.93
C PHE A 482 19.90 -15.86 -9.46
N THR A 483 19.66 -16.87 -8.63
CA THR A 483 18.89 -18.06 -9.03
C THR A 483 17.46 -17.69 -9.40
N SER A 484 16.83 -16.77 -8.69
CA SER A 484 15.48 -16.29 -9.00
C SER A 484 15.42 -15.58 -10.36
N SER A 485 16.41 -14.77 -10.72
CA SER A 485 16.52 -14.16 -12.05
C SER A 485 16.61 -15.21 -13.15
N LYS A 486 17.40 -16.27 -12.96
CA LYS A 486 17.50 -17.38 -13.93
C LYS A 486 16.19 -18.15 -14.05
N VAL A 487 15.51 -18.40 -12.92
CA VAL A 487 14.16 -18.99 -12.92
C VAL A 487 13.19 -18.12 -13.72
N MET A 488 13.24 -16.80 -13.59
CA MET A 488 12.39 -15.91 -14.37
C MET A 488 12.76 -15.85 -15.85
N CYS A 489 14.04 -15.98 -16.22
CA CYS A 489 14.42 -16.24 -17.62
C CYS A 489 13.83 -17.56 -18.13
N TRP A 490 13.87 -18.63 -17.34
CA TRP A 490 13.20 -19.89 -17.68
C TRP A 490 11.69 -19.70 -17.88
N VAL A 491 11.04 -18.95 -16.98
CA VAL A 491 9.61 -18.62 -17.10
C VAL A 491 9.34 -17.90 -18.42
N ALA A 492 10.17 -16.91 -18.80
CA ALA A 492 10.02 -16.24 -20.09
C ALA A 492 10.03 -17.23 -21.26
N LEU A 493 10.97 -18.18 -21.27
CA LEU A 493 11.08 -19.17 -22.35
C LEU A 493 9.94 -20.19 -22.34
N ASP A 494 9.56 -20.73 -21.17
CA ASP A 494 8.48 -21.71 -21.05
C ASP A 494 7.11 -21.10 -21.42
N ARG A 495 6.80 -19.91 -20.89
CA ARG A 495 5.55 -19.21 -21.22
C ARG A 495 5.54 -18.72 -22.65
N GLY A 496 6.68 -18.22 -23.14
CA GLY A 496 6.87 -17.87 -24.54
C GLY A 496 6.58 -19.04 -25.47
N ALA A 497 7.10 -20.22 -25.18
CA ALA A 497 6.86 -21.41 -25.99
C ALA A 497 5.38 -21.80 -26.04
N LYS A 498 4.70 -21.80 -24.88
CA LYS A 498 3.27 -22.10 -24.79
C LYS A 498 2.41 -21.07 -25.54
N LEU A 499 2.80 -19.80 -25.51
CA LEU A 499 2.14 -18.74 -26.28
C LEU A 499 2.40 -18.89 -27.79
N ALA A 500 3.62 -19.28 -28.19
CA ALA A 500 3.97 -19.58 -29.57
C ALA A 500 3.13 -20.73 -30.15
N ASP A 501 2.91 -21.80 -29.38
CA ASP A 501 2.01 -22.90 -29.78
C ASP A 501 0.59 -22.39 -30.04
N LYS A 502 0.06 -21.56 -29.13
CA LYS A 502 -1.28 -20.97 -29.26
C LYS A 502 -1.41 -20.07 -30.49
N GLN A 503 -0.31 -19.42 -30.90
CA GLN A 503 -0.26 -18.62 -32.14
C GLN A 503 0.06 -19.43 -33.41
N GLY A 504 0.32 -20.74 -33.30
CA GLY A 504 0.71 -21.58 -34.44
C GLY A 504 2.16 -21.41 -34.89
N GLU A 505 2.99 -20.71 -34.10
CA GLU A 505 4.41 -20.44 -34.35
C GLU A 505 5.29 -21.62 -33.86
N LEU A 506 5.03 -22.82 -34.38
CA LEU A 506 5.56 -24.09 -33.85
C LEU A 506 7.09 -24.19 -33.84
N SER A 507 7.78 -23.53 -34.79
CA SER A 507 9.25 -23.52 -34.80
C SER A 507 9.83 -22.72 -33.63
N TYR A 508 9.23 -21.56 -33.31
CA TYR A 508 9.61 -20.80 -32.13
C TYR A 508 9.28 -21.57 -30.86
N ALA A 509 8.10 -22.20 -30.80
CA ALA A 509 7.71 -23.01 -29.66
C ALA A 509 8.73 -24.11 -29.36
N GLN A 510 9.16 -24.86 -30.37
CA GLN A 510 10.18 -25.90 -30.20
C GLN A 510 11.52 -25.31 -29.75
N GLN A 511 12.03 -24.29 -30.45
CA GLN A 511 13.32 -23.67 -30.14
C GLN A 511 13.35 -23.13 -28.70
N TRP A 512 12.28 -22.47 -28.27
CA TRP A 512 12.21 -21.87 -26.94
C TRP A 512 12.09 -22.92 -25.83
N ARG A 513 11.43 -24.06 -26.07
CA ARG A 513 11.46 -25.19 -25.11
C ARG A 513 12.85 -25.77 -24.95
N GLU A 514 13.59 -25.97 -26.03
CA GLU A 514 14.96 -26.50 -25.97
C GLU A 514 15.88 -25.59 -25.15
N ILE A 515 15.74 -24.26 -25.29
CA ILE A 515 16.49 -23.28 -24.49
C ILE A 515 15.97 -23.25 -23.05
N ALA A 516 14.67 -23.38 -22.81
CA ALA A 516 14.12 -23.51 -21.46
C ALA A 516 14.73 -24.72 -20.74
N ASP A 517 14.84 -25.86 -21.41
CA ASP A 517 15.45 -27.07 -20.85
C ASP A 517 16.94 -26.85 -20.53
N GLU A 518 17.67 -26.10 -21.37
CA GLU A 518 19.05 -25.69 -21.09
C GLU A 518 19.15 -24.83 -19.82
N ILE A 519 18.34 -23.77 -19.72
CA ILE A 519 18.32 -22.89 -18.55
C ILE A 519 17.94 -23.68 -17.29
N LYS A 520 16.95 -24.58 -17.40
CA LYS A 520 16.55 -25.44 -16.29
C LYS A 520 17.69 -26.34 -15.82
N ALA A 521 18.42 -26.97 -16.75
CA ALA A 521 19.56 -27.80 -16.40
C ALA A 521 20.65 -26.97 -15.68
N ASP A 522 20.97 -25.79 -16.18
CA ASP A 522 21.93 -24.86 -15.57
C ASP A 522 21.54 -24.47 -14.13
N ILE A 523 20.28 -24.10 -13.91
CA ILE A 523 19.76 -23.75 -12.58
C ILE A 523 19.85 -24.94 -11.61
N LEU A 524 19.52 -26.14 -12.07
CA LEU A 524 19.55 -27.34 -11.22
C LEU A 524 20.98 -27.80 -10.89
N GLU A 525 21.95 -27.46 -11.73
CA GLU A 525 23.37 -27.72 -11.51
C GLU A 525 24.02 -26.70 -10.57
N HIS A 526 23.71 -25.40 -10.75
CA HIS A 526 24.45 -24.31 -10.10
C HIS A 526 23.68 -23.55 -9.02
N GLY A 527 22.34 -23.60 -9.04
CA GLY A 527 21.47 -22.85 -8.15
C GLY A 527 20.98 -23.61 -6.93
N VAL A 528 21.51 -24.81 -6.68
CA VAL A 528 21.09 -25.71 -5.59
C VAL A 528 22.31 -26.08 -4.74
N ASP A 529 22.18 -26.02 -3.41
CA ASP A 529 23.23 -26.44 -2.49
C ASP A 529 23.31 -27.96 -2.29
N SER A 530 24.27 -28.40 -1.47
CA SER A 530 24.45 -29.81 -1.13
C SER A 530 23.28 -30.46 -0.38
N ARG A 531 22.35 -29.66 0.20
CA ARG A 531 21.13 -30.14 0.86
C ARG A 531 19.99 -30.35 -0.12
N GLY A 532 20.15 -29.92 -1.38
CA GLY A 532 19.07 -29.88 -2.36
C GLY A 532 18.18 -28.65 -2.22
N VAL A 533 18.66 -27.57 -1.57
CA VAL A 533 17.92 -26.32 -1.39
C VAL A 533 18.36 -25.31 -2.44
N PHE A 534 17.40 -24.62 -3.08
CA PHE A 534 17.73 -23.51 -3.96
C PHE A 534 18.33 -22.35 -3.16
N THR A 535 19.41 -21.76 -3.65
CA THR A 535 20.15 -20.68 -2.97
C THR A 535 20.09 -19.38 -3.73
N GLN A 536 20.35 -18.25 -3.04
CA GLN A 536 20.18 -16.89 -3.55
C GLN A 536 20.88 -16.67 -4.89
N ARG A 537 22.14 -17.11 -4.99
CA ARG A 537 22.99 -16.96 -6.17
C ARG A 537 23.87 -18.19 -6.35
N TYR A 538 24.32 -18.40 -7.58
CA TYR A 538 25.19 -19.53 -7.91
C TYR A 538 26.45 -19.55 -7.05
N GLY A 539 26.78 -20.73 -6.52
CA GLY A 539 27.94 -20.95 -5.65
C GLY A 539 27.81 -20.46 -4.21
N SER A 540 26.64 -19.94 -3.81
CA SER A 540 26.32 -19.52 -2.43
C SER A 540 25.46 -20.56 -1.72
N ASP A 541 25.54 -20.63 -0.40
CA ASP A 541 24.63 -21.39 0.49
C ASP A 541 23.52 -20.52 1.11
N ALA A 542 23.63 -19.20 0.98
CA ALA A 542 22.63 -18.23 1.45
C ALA A 542 21.22 -18.47 0.88
N LEU A 543 20.21 -18.39 1.74
CA LEU A 543 18.80 -18.50 1.37
C LEU A 543 18.23 -17.17 0.87
N ASP A 544 17.20 -17.24 0.03
CA ASP A 544 16.46 -16.07 -0.44
C ASP A 544 14.97 -16.39 -0.59
N ALA A 545 14.12 -15.52 -0.04
CA ALA A 545 12.68 -15.70 -0.07
C ALA A 545 12.08 -15.70 -1.49
N SER A 546 12.75 -15.08 -2.47
CA SER A 546 12.33 -15.11 -3.88
C SER A 546 12.29 -16.53 -4.46
N LEU A 547 12.95 -17.50 -3.84
CA LEU A 547 12.95 -18.89 -4.29
C LEU A 547 11.67 -19.65 -3.88
N LEU A 548 10.80 -19.04 -3.07
CA LEU A 548 9.42 -19.48 -2.94
C LEU A 548 8.66 -19.39 -4.28
N LEU A 549 9.10 -18.52 -5.20
CA LEU A 549 8.51 -18.41 -6.54
C LEU A 549 8.77 -19.66 -7.39
N VAL A 550 9.74 -20.52 -7.05
CA VAL A 550 10.03 -21.77 -7.79
C VAL A 550 8.78 -22.65 -7.92
N VAL A 551 8.05 -22.83 -6.81
CA VAL A 551 6.82 -23.64 -6.81
C VAL A 551 5.64 -22.86 -7.40
N LEU A 552 5.55 -21.56 -7.13
CA LEU A 552 4.44 -20.71 -7.57
C LEU A 552 4.45 -20.48 -9.09
N THR A 553 5.64 -20.46 -9.71
CA THR A 553 5.83 -20.35 -11.16
C THR A 553 5.90 -21.71 -11.88
N ARG A 554 5.78 -22.82 -11.14
CA ARG A 554 5.82 -24.19 -11.69
C ARG A 554 7.14 -24.53 -12.39
N PHE A 555 8.26 -23.97 -11.93
CA PHE A 555 9.60 -24.35 -12.41
C PHE A 555 9.86 -25.86 -12.19
N LEU A 556 9.44 -26.34 -11.02
CA LEU A 556 9.41 -27.75 -10.64
C LEU A 556 8.04 -28.12 -10.02
N PRO A 557 7.65 -29.41 -10.08
CA PRO A 557 6.48 -29.92 -9.38
C PRO A 557 6.53 -29.68 -7.87
N PRO A 558 5.39 -29.49 -7.17
CA PRO A 558 5.37 -29.26 -5.73
C PRO A 558 5.91 -30.42 -4.88
N ASP A 559 5.88 -31.65 -5.41
CA ASP A 559 6.41 -32.86 -4.76
C ASP A 559 7.90 -33.12 -5.05
N ASP A 560 8.55 -32.28 -5.86
CA ASP A 560 9.99 -32.37 -6.09
C ASP A 560 10.73 -32.17 -4.75
N PRO A 561 11.66 -33.08 -4.37
CA PRO A 561 12.37 -32.99 -3.10
C PRO A 561 13.09 -31.65 -2.88
N ARG A 562 13.59 -31.01 -3.95
CA ARG A 562 14.29 -29.72 -3.87
C ARG A 562 13.33 -28.58 -3.57
N VAL A 563 12.13 -28.61 -4.17
CA VAL A 563 11.08 -27.63 -3.90
C VAL A 563 10.66 -27.71 -2.44
N ARG A 564 10.31 -28.92 -1.98
CA ARG A 564 9.90 -29.12 -0.59
C ARG A 564 11.02 -28.74 0.39
N ALA A 565 12.26 -29.13 0.11
CA ALA A 565 13.41 -28.75 0.93
C ALA A 565 13.59 -27.22 1.00
N THR A 566 13.45 -26.52 -0.12
CA THR A 566 13.60 -25.05 -0.18
C THR A 566 12.51 -24.33 0.60
N VAL A 567 11.25 -24.72 0.43
CA VAL A 567 10.12 -24.10 1.17
C VAL A 567 10.28 -24.31 2.68
N LEU A 568 10.66 -25.52 3.11
CA LEU A 568 10.87 -25.81 4.53
C LEU A 568 12.11 -25.09 5.08
N ALA A 569 13.22 -25.05 4.34
CA ALA A 569 14.41 -24.30 4.74
C ALA A 569 14.11 -22.81 4.92
N ILE A 570 13.37 -22.18 4.01
CA ILE A 570 12.96 -20.78 4.17
C ILE A 570 12.04 -20.62 5.39
N ALA A 571 11.07 -21.53 5.58
CA ALA A 571 10.14 -21.47 6.71
C ALA A 571 10.84 -21.61 8.07
N ASP A 572 11.87 -22.44 8.15
CA ASP A 572 12.51 -22.84 9.40
C ASP A 572 13.80 -22.05 9.68
N GLU A 573 14.48 -21.55 8.64
CA GLU A 573 15.82 -20.93 8.73
C GLU A 573 15.86 -19.47 8.25
N LEU A 574 14.90 -18.97 7.47
CA LEU A 574 14.88 -17.58 6.96
C LEU A 574 13.74 -16.74 7.57
N THR A 575 13.47 -16.95 8.86
CA THR A 575 12.44 -16.20 9.59
C THR A 575 12.99 -15.49 10.83
N GLU A 576 12.39 -14.36 11.18
CA GLU A 576 12.53 -13.70 12.48
C GLU A 576 11.15 -13.60 13.12
N GLU A 577 11.03 -14.09 14.36
CA GLU A 577 9.75 -14.23 15.05
C GLU A 577 8.68 -14.91 14.17
N GLY A 578 9.04 -15.77 13.21
CA GLY A 578 8.08 -16.42 12.28
C GLY A 578 7.56 -15.56 11.13
N LEU A 579 8.10 -14.37 10.91
CA LEU A 579 7.96 -13.60 9.67
C LEU A 579 9.19 -13.80 8.79
N VAL A 580 9.02 -13.84 7.48
CA VAL A 580 10.08 -14.19 6.51
C VAL A 580 10.90 -12.95 6.14
N LEU A 581 12.23 -13.07 6.19
CA LEU A 581 13.18 -12.06 5.69
C LEU A 581 13.37 -12.21 4.18
N ARG A 582 13.73 -11.14 3.45
CA ARG A 582 14.16 -11.29 2.04
C ARG A 582 15.35 -12.22 1.92
N TYR A 583 16.38 -11.92 2.70
CA TYR A 583 17.65 -12.62 2.86
C TYR A 583 18.29 -12.17 4.19
N ARG A 584 19.38 -12.80 4.60
CA ARG A 584 20.15 -12.34 5.77
C ARG A 584 21.17 -11.29 5.34
N VAL A 585 21.02 -10.06 5.83
CA VAL A 585 21.90 -8.91 5.49
C VAL A 585 23.40 -9.14 5.75
N HIS A 586 23.77 -10.08 6.64
CA HIS A 586 25.18 -10.42 6.89
C HIS A 586 25.74 -11.49 5.93
N GLU A 587 24.89 -12.14 5.16
CA GLU A 587 25.25 -13.16 4.16
C GLU A 587 25.17 -12.61 2.72
N THR A 588 24.53 -11.45 2.54
CA THR A 588 24.30 -10.80 1.25
C THR A 588 24.92 -9.40 1.25
N ASP A 589 25.73 -9.10 0.23
CA ASP A 589 26.19 -7.72 -0.04
C ASP A 589 25.12 -6.99 -0.85
N ASP A 590 24.19 -6.35 -0.15
CA ASP A 590 23.10 -5.55 -0.74
C ASP A 590 23.53 -4.09 -1.04
N GLY A 591 24.75 -3.70 -0.63
CA GLY A 591 25.28 -2.36 -0.77
C GLY A 591 24.74 -1.33 0.24
N LEU A 592 24.08 -1.77 1.32
CA LEU A 592 23.46 -0.90 2.33
C LEU A 592 23.94 -1.27 3.75
N SER A 593 23.72 -0.36 4.71
CA SER A 593 24.07 -0.60 6.12
C SER A 593 22.83 -0.80 6.99
N GLY A 594 22.99 -1.56 8.08
CA GLY A 594 21.95 -1.74 9.10
C GLY A 594 20.99 -2.90 8.87
N GLU A 595 20.06 -3.06 9.81
CA GLU A 595 19.01 -4.08 9.78
C GLU A 595 17.88 -3.68 8.82
N GLU A 596 17.10 -4.67 8.39
CA GLU A 596 15.90 -4.52 7.55
C GLU A 596 14.71 -5.10 8.33
N GLY A 597 13.50 -4.55 8.14
CA GLY A 597 12.31 -5.21 8.64
C GLY A 597 12.02 -6.50 7.87
N THR A 598 10.90 -7.16 8.18
CA THR A 598 10.46 -8.30 7.36
C THR A 598 9.55 -7.81 6.25
N PHE A 599 9.99 -7.98 5.00
CA PHE A 599 9.18 -7.67 3.83
C PHE A 599 7.95 -8.58 3.81
N THR A 600 6.78 -7.98 4.03
CA THR A 600 5.52 -8.68 4.30
C THR A 600 5.15 -9.66 3.19
N ILE A 601 5.49 -9.33 1.94
CA ILE A 601 5.25 -10.19 0.79
C ILE A 601 5.87 -11.59 0.92
N CYS A 602 7.08 -11.69 1.46
CA CYS A 602 7.81 -12.95 1.59
C CYS A 602 7.03 -13.94 2.48
N SER A 603 6.38 -13.44 3.52
CA SER A 603 5.55 -14.25 4.41
C SER A 603 4.28 -14.72 3.72
N PHE A 604 3.63 -13.90 2.89
CA PHE A 604 2.48 -14.31 2.10
C PHE A 604 2.85 -15.29 0.96
N TRP A 605 4.02 -15.14 0.34
CA TRP A 605 4.55 -16.15 -0.57
C TRP A 605 4.78 -17.48 0.14
N LEU A 606 5.29 -17.46 1.38
CA LEU A 606 5.50 -18.68 2.14
C LEU A 606 4.17 -19.38 2.45
N VAL A 607 3.11 -18.63 2.79
CA VAL A 607 1.76 -19.21 2.93
C VAL A 607 1.36 -19.96 1.67
N SER A 608 1.46 -19.32 0.50
CA SER A 608 1.10 -19.94 -0.77
C SER A 608 1.95 -21.17 -1.07
N ALA A 609 3.27 -21.08 -0.90
CA ALA A 609 4.19 -22.19 -1.14
C ALA A 609 3.96 -23.37 -0.19
N LEU A 610 3.61 -23.11 1.08
CA LEU A 610 3.25 -24.15 2.05
C LEU A 610 1.98 -24.88 1.63
N VAL A 611 0.94 -24.17 1.14
CA VAL A 611 -0.26 -24.82 0.58
C VAL A 611 0.13 -25.74 -0.57
N GLU A 612 0.94 -25.26 -1.50
CA GLU A 612 1.36 -26.01 -2.69
C GLU A 612 2.10 -27.31 -2.36
N ILE A 613 2.96 -27.33 -1.33
CA ILE A 613 3.66 -28.54 -0.90
C ILE A 613 2.85 -29.42 0.08
N GLY A 614 1.56 -29.10 0.29
CA GLY A 614 0.64 -29.86 1.15
C GLY A 614 0.70 -29.53 2.64
N GLU A 615 1.46 -28.51 3.06
CA GLU A 615 1.59 -28.06 4.46
C GLU A 615 0.47 -27.08 4.87
N VAL A 616 -0.78 -27.41 4.52
CA VAL A 616 -1.95 -26.52 4.65
C VAL A 616 -2.15 -26.01 6.07
N ALA A 617 -1.95 -26.86 7.09
CA ALA A 617 -2.10 -26.44 8.49
C ALA A 617 -1.05 -25.40 8.92
N ARG A 618 0.20 -25.50 8.42
CA ARG A 618 1.23 -24.48 8.66
C ARG A 618 0.88 -23.20 7.92
N ALA A 619 0.46 -23.31 6.66
CA ALA A 619 0.04 -22.19 5.84
C ALA A 619 -1.09 -21.38 6.48
N LYS A 620 -2.14 -22.07 6.98
CA LYS A 620 -3.28 -21.45 7.65
C LYS A 620 -2.86 -20.64 8.88
N ARG A 621 -2.04 -21.22 9.77
CA ARG A 621 -1.57 -20.52 10.98
C ARG A 621 -0.75 -19.28 10.66
N LEU A 622 0.13 -19.37 9.65
CA LEU A 622 0.90 -18.22 9.19
C LEU A 622 -0.03 -17.15 8.57
N CYS A 623 -1.02 -17.56 7.78
CA CYS A 623 -2.01 -16.66 7.19
C CYS A 623 -2.83 -15.92 8.25
N GLU A 624 -3.37 -16.63 9.24
CA GLU A 624 -4.10 -16.05 10.38
C GLU A 624 -3.27 -14.99 11.11
N ARG A 625 -2.00 -15.31 11.34
CA ARG A 625 -1.06 -14.38 11.97
C ARG A 625 -0.81 -13.14 11.12
N LEU A 626 -0.59 -13.30 9.81
CA LEU A 626 -0.41 -12.17 8.90
C LEU A 626 -1.65 -11.28 8.86
N LEU A 627 -2.84 -11.89 8.81
CA LEU A 627 -4.11 -11.17 8.85
C LEU A 627 -4.33 -10.39 10.15
N ALA A 628 -3.77 -10.85 11.26
CA ALA A 628 -3.80 -10.15 12.55
C ALA A 628 -2.89 -8.90 12.59
N TYR A 629 -1.89 -8.80 11.72
CA TYR A 629 -1.06 -7.59 11.56
C TYR A 629 -1.68 -6.54 10.66
N ALA A 630 -2.84 -6.79 10.05
CA ALA A 630 -3.57 -5.80 9.28
C ALA A 630 -3.72 -4.50 10.07
N SER A 631 -3.60 -3.36 9.37
CA SER A 631 -3.92 -2.09 10.02
C SER A 631 -5.38 -2.05 10.50
N PRO A 632 -5.76 -1.09 11.37
CA PRO A 632 -7.17 -0.93 11.79
C PRO A 632 -8.16 -0.75 10.63
N LEU A 633 -7.67 -0.44 9.43
CA LEU A 633 -8.44 -0.26 8.20
C LEU A 633 -8.21 -1.38 7.16
N HIS A 634 -7.60 -2.48 7.58
CA HIS A 634 -7.20 -3.64 6.78
C HIS A 634 -6.22 -3.32 5.63
N LEU A 635 -5.32 -2.36 5.85
CA LEU A 635 -4.26 -1.99 4.92
C LEU A 635 -2.92 -2.56 5.40
N TYR A 636 -1.97 -2.70 4.47
CA TYR A 636 -0.61 -3.15 4.76
C TYR A 636 0.43 -2.22 4.14
N ALA A 637 1.51 -1.99 4.88
CA ALA A 637 2.72 -1.40 4.36
C ALA A 637 3.60 -2.46 3.66
N GLU A 638 4.76 -2.01 3.22
CA GLU A 638 5.83 -2.84 2.69
C GLU A 638 6.27 -3.92 3.68
N GLU A 639 6.57 -3.49 4.90
CA GLU A 639 7.22 -4.30 5.91
C GLU A 639 6.45 -4.31 7.22
N ILE A 640 6.69 -5.36 8.00
CA ILE A 640 6.26 -5.49 9.38
C ILE A 640 7.50 -5.71 10.24
N GLU A 641 7.62 -4.95 11.32
CA GLU A 641 8.63 -5.18 12.35
C GLU A 641 8.25 -6.43 13.15
N PRO A 642 9.06 -7.51 13.14
CA PRO A 642 8.64 -8.81 13.66
C PRO A 642 8.26 -8.83 15.14
N ARG A 643 8.93 -8.01 15.95
CA ARG A 643 8.76 -8.00 17.41
C ARG A 643 7.55 -7.20 17.87
N THR A 644 7.19 -6.13 17.17
CA THR A 644 6.12 -5.22 17.60
C THR A 644 4.89 -5.27 16.72
N GLY A 645 5.01 -5.79 15.49
CA GLY A 645 3.95 -5.71 14.48
C GLY A 645 3.81 -4.32 13.85
N ARG A 646 4.71 -3.38 14.14
CA ARG A 646 4.71 -2.03 13.55
C ARG A 646 4.89 -2.13 12.04
N HIS A 647 4.09 -1.38 11.29
CA HIS A 647 4.26 -1.24 9.84
C HIS A 647 5.42 -0.29 9.53
N LEU A 648 6.24 -0.70 8.57
CA LEU A 648 7.43 -0.01 8.07
C LEU A 648 7.41 0.03 6.53
N GLY A 649 8.21 0.90 5.94
CA GLY A 649 8.26 1.14 4.50
C GLY A 649 7.00 1.82 3.93
N ASN A 650 6.87 1.82 2.61
CA ASN A 650 5.82 2.58 1.91
C ASN A 650 4.40 2.03 2.13
N PHE A 651 3.38 2.90 2.01
CA PHE A 651 2.01 2.57 2.42
C PHE A 651 0.90 3.26 1.59
N PRO A 652 -0.21 2.55 1.29
CA PRO A 652 -0.31 1.09 1.29
C PRO A 652 0.54 0.51 0.15
N GLN A 653 1.07 -0.70 0.35
CA GLN A 653 1.93 -1.38 -0.64
C GLN A 653 1.09 -2.27 -1.56
N ALA A 654 1.15 -2.05 -2.88
CA ALA A 654 0.45 -2.88 -3.86
C ALA A 654 0.92 -4.34 -3.77
N PHE A 655 2.23 -4.55 -3.70
CA PHE A 655 2.81 -5.89 -3.78
C PHE A 655 2.41 -6.78 -2.57
N THR A 656 2.33 -6.19 -1.37
CA THR A 656 1.82 -6.88 -0.18
C THR A 656 0.34 -7.23 -0.29
N HIS A 657 -0.50 -6.27 -0.73
CA HIS A 657 -1.94 -6.49 -0.88
C HIS A 657 -2.26 -7.57 -1.93
N LEU A 658 -1.47 -7.64 -2.99
CA LEU A 658 -1.54 -8.74 -3.94
C LEU A 658 -1.24 -10.09 -3.26
N ALA A 659 -0.07 -10.21 -2.63
CA ALA A 659 0.38 -11.49 -2.12
C ALA A 659 -0.59 -12.02 -1.05
N LEU A 660 -1.20 -11.10 -0.28
CA LEU A 660 -2.33 -11.40 0.60
C LEU A 660 -3.48 -12.06 -0.16
N ILE A 661 -3.96 -11.48 -1.27
CA ILE A 661 -5.07 -12.05 -2.05
C ILE A 661 -4.74 -13.49 -2.44
N ASN A 662 -3.55 -13.71 -2.98
CA ASN A 662 -3.13 -15.03 -3.45
C ASN A 662 -3.03 -16.04 -2.32
N ALA A 663 -2.37 -15.68 -1.22
CA ALA A 663 -2.23 -16.52 -0.04
C ALA A 663 -3.58 -16.90 0.58
N VAL A 664 -4.46 -15.91 0.75
CA VAL A 664 -5.79 -16.11 1.33
C VAL A 664 -6.64 -17.01 0.43
N VAL A 665 -6.64 -16.80 -0.89
CA VAL A 665 -7.37 -17.65 -1.83
C VAL A 665 -6.82 -19.08 -1.85
N HIS A 666 -5.50 -19.27 -1.80
CA HIS A 666 -4.90 -20.60 -1.71
C HIS A 666 -5.35 -21.36 -0.46
N VAL A 667 -5.35 -20.70 0.71
CA VAL A 667 -5.80 -21.34 1.95
C VAL A 667 -7.29 -21.67 1.89
N ILE A 668 -8.15 -20.73 1.49
CA ILE A 668 -9.60 -20.96 1.42
C ILE A 668 -9.92 -22.16 0.52
N ARG A 669 -9.31 -22.23 -0.66
CA ARG A 669 -9.52 -23.36 -1.59
C ARG A 669 -9.06 -24.68 -1.01
N ALA A 670 -7.90 -24.71 -0.34
CA ALA A 670 -7.39 -25.92 0.29
C ALA A 670 -8.31 -26.41 1.44
N GLU A 671 -8.98 -25.50 2.14
CA GLU A 671 -9.99 -25.85 3.14
C GLU A 671 -11.26 -26.40 2.50
N GLU A 672 -11.78 -25.75 1.45
CA GLU A 672 -12.96 -26.20 0.71
C GLU A 672 -12.75 -27.59 0.06
N GLU A 673 -11.54 -27.88 -0.44
CA GLU A 673 -11.15 -29.20 -0.97
C GLU A 673 -11.01 -30.27 0.13
N ALA A 674 -10.56 -29.90 1.33
CA ALA A 674 -10.54 -30.85 2.46
C ALA A 674 -11.96 -31.26 2.88
N ASP A 675 -12.93 -30.35 2.69
CA ASP A 675 -14.33 -30.56 3.03
C ASP A 675 -15.17 -31.21 1.89
N GLY A 676 -14.65 -31.30 0.65
CA GLY A 676 -15.35 -31.83 -0.53
C GLY A 676 -14.51 -32.80 -1.38
N SER A 677 -15.09 -33.88 -1.91
CA SER A 677 -14.40 -34.98 -2.61
C SER A 677 -13.78 -34.66 -3.99
N GLY A 678 -13.06 -33.56 -4.16
CA GLY A 678 -12.46 -33.12 -5.43
C GLY A 678 -10.94 -33.05 -5.39
N THR A 679 -10.28 -33.53 -6.44
CA THR A 679 -8.84 -33.32 -6.69
C THR A 679 -8.56 -31.87 -7.09
N PHE A 680 -7.58 -31.27 -6.40
CA PHE A 680 -6.92 -30.00 -6.72
C PHE A 680 -6.68 -29.81 -8.21
N GLN A 681 -7.27 -28.76 -8.79
CA GLN A 681 -6.86 -28.21 -10.09
C GLN A 681 -6.47 -26.74 -9.90
N PRO A 682 -5.17 -26.42 -9.76
CA PRO A 682 -4.74 -25.04 -9.68
C PRO A 682 -5.11 -24.30 -10.97
N ALA A 683 -5.30 -22.98 -10.92
CA ALA A 683 -5.51 -22.17 -12.13
C ALA A 683 -4.36 -22.36 -13.16
N ASN A 684 -3.19 -22.78 -12.68
CA ASN A 684 -1.99 -23.08 -13.47
C ASN A 684 -1.80 -24.57 -13.75
N ALA A 685 -2.79 -25.42 -13.50
CA ALA A 685 -2.73 -26.84 -13.81
C ALA A 685 -2.40 -27.03 -15.30
N PRO A 686 -1.41 -27.87 -15.65
CA PRO A 686 -1.29 -28.38 -17.00
C PRO A 686 -2.55 -29.19 -17.32
N VAL A 687 -3.09 -28.99 -18.52
CA VAL A 687 -4.08 -29.92 -19.10
C VAL A 687 -3.36 -31.16 -19.57
#